data_AF-A0A4Y8KY91-F1
#
_entry.id   AF-A0A4Y8KY91-F1
#
_cell.length_a   1.000
_cell.length_b   1.000
_cell.length_c   1.000
_cell.angle_alpha   90.00
_cell.angle_beta   90.00
_cell.angle_gamma   90.00
#
_symmetry.space_group_name_H-M   'P 1'
#
loop_
_entity.id
_entity.type
_entity.pdbx_description
1 polymer ?
#
loop_
_entity_poly.entity_id
_entity_poly.type
_entity_poly.pdbx_seq_one_letter_code
_entity_poly.pdbx_strand_id
1 'polypeptide(L)'
;MMKTTKYISILSIALSCILSFNLTAQTKKQSETETGIQYLSGTGSDNTVDWEFYCTDGRNSGKWTTIPVPSCWELQGFGTYQYGMPFYGKEYPAGIAKEQGKYKYKFKLPKEWEGRTVRIVFDGVMTDVTAEINGRRCGYLHQGAFYRFKSDVSDRINFGDKENVLEMTVSKESSNPSVNMAERRADYWNFGGIFRPVFIEALPAFNIDRTAIDAKADGSFYADIFLGAAMSNSAKVTAQLLDKEGKPLGQSIETPVKNGSDKVAISGKFNNIKTWTPETPNLYYVQFTLTDNGKVKHIVKERIGFRTIEVRPSDGLYVNGQRVMIKGVNRHSFRPETGRTLSKKNNYDDVKLIKEMNMNAVRLSHYPSDPEFLDTCDELGLYVMVELAGWHGKYDSNVGAKLVHEMVKRDVNHPSVTWWSNGNEGGHNLEIDKEFAPLDPQKRPVLHPQKNFGGFETMHYRSYGESQEYMRKPEIFMPTEFLHGLYDGGHGAGLWDYWEMMRKHPRCAGGFLWVLADEGVMRTDQDGRIDNVGNYGADGIVGPHHEREGSFYTVKQIWSPVQVMNTSLPDNFDGTFNIENRYDFTNLKDCKFKWVLKSLKGEEKILNQGEVNGTDIAPHSAGTLKINLPQNWRNADALYLTAYGKDNEELWTWDWDWKQSSEYYPFADKRGKLSTQDNDKTLQVSAGNTTLTFDKSTGLLSSVQENEKSIAFEKGPRFIAARRGDRSMDVYYNHDDNEARSKERIYNDISGESKLTSFNFKSYTDSIVVTADYFGNMRQAKWTIQSNGEILLDYAYQYDGTVELMGVMFDYPENQVVSKQWLGEGPYRVWQNRIHGTNFGIWENDYNDPIPGETFIYPEFKGYFNNWKWLSLKTTEGTINIGNVSGSKYLGVYTPRDGRDALLYTIPQSGIAMLEVIPAVRNKVNSTDLVGPSSQAQWSEGLHRGSIRLNFNTK
;
A
#
# COMPACT_ATOMS: atom_id res chain seq x y z
N MET A 1 22.62 -13.56 -25.05
CA MET A 1 22.67 -14.39 -26.29
C MET A 1 22.72 -15.86 -25.89
N MET A 2 21.73 -16.64 -26.38
CA MET A 2 21.66 -18.11 -26.52
C MET A 2 21.91 -19.06 -25.32
N LYS A 3 20.83 -19.83 -25.04
CA LYS A 3 20.70 -21.18 -24.43
C LYS A 3 20.93 -21.20 -22.90
N THR A 4 19.96 -21.63 -22.09
CA THR A 4 19.37 -22.98 -22.12
C THR A 4 17.92 -23.02 -21.65
N THR A 5 17.07 -23.60 -22.49
CA THR A 5 15.68 -24.01 -22.25
C THR A 5 15.65 -25.41 -21.65
N LYS A 6 14.75 -25.65 -20.66
CA LYS A 6 13.82 -26.80 -20.57
C LYS A 6 13.39 -27.03 -19.12
N TYR A 7 12.15 -26.67 -18.78
CA TYR A 7 11.18 -27.48 -18.03
C TYR A 7 9.82 -26.76 -18.10
N ILE A 8 9.14 -26.89 -19.25
CA ILE A 8 7.72 -26.58 -19.42
C ILE A 8 7.09 -27.83 -20.02
N SER A 9 6.33 -28.56 -19.22
CA SER A 9 5.31 -29.51 -19.69
C SER A 9 4.55 -30.06 -18.48
N ILE A 10 3.62 -29.26 -17.93
CA ILE A 10 2.42 -29.69 -17.18
C ILE A 10 1.46 -28.51 -16.89
N LEU A 11 1.84 -27.24 -17.14
CA LEU A 11 0.94 -26.08 -16.96
C LEU A 11 0.14 -25.62 -18.20
N SER A 12 0.22 -26.32 -19.33
CA SER A 12 -0.36 -25.86 -20.61
C SER A 12 -1.73 -26.47 -20.97
N ILE A 13 -2.42 -27.12 -20.03
CA ILE A 13 -3.78 -27.68 -20.25
C ILE A 13 -4.86 -26.94 -19.44
N ALA A 14 -4.50 -26.10 -18.46
CA ALA A 14 -5.46 -25.29 -17.71
C ALA A 14 -5.69 -23.87 -18.28
N LEU A 15 -4.83 -23.40 -19.20
CA LEU A 15 -4.94 -22.05 -19.79
C LEU A 15 -5.76 -21.99 -21.09
N SER A 16 -6.09 -23.15 -21.68
CA SER A 16 -6.82 -23.25 -22.96
C SER A 16 -8.35 -23.26 -22.81
N CYS A 17 -8.87 -23.21 -21.57
CA CYS A 17 -10.31 -23.13 -21.29
C CYS A 17 -10.80 -21.73 -20.91
N ILE A 18 -9.90 -20.73 -20.81
CA ILE A 18 -10.25 -19.36 -20.38
C ILE A 18 -10.21 -18.35 -21.56
N LEU A 19 -9.69 -18.75 -22.73
CA LEU A 19 -9.63 -17.90 -23.94
C LEU A 19 -10.70 -18.22 -24.99
N SER A 20 -11.67 -19.08 -24.69
CA SER A 20 -12.73 -19.49 -25.62
C SER A 20 -14.11 -18.89 -25.34
N PHE A 21 -14.25 -18.01 -24.33
CA PHE A 21 -15.56 -17.45 -23.94
C PHE A 21 -15.85 -16.04 -24.47
N ASN A 22 -14.94 -15.41 -25.22
CA ASN A 22 -15.09 -14.01 -25.64
C ASN A 22 -15.41 -13.78 -27.13
N LEU A 23 -15.90 -14.79 -27.87
CA LEU A 23 -16.36 -14.57 -29.25
C LEU A 23 -17.57 -15.42 -29.68
N THR A 24 -18.35 -15.94 -28.73
CA THR A 24 -19.68 -16.52 -28.99
C THR A 24 -20.71 -16.02 -27.99
N ALA A 25 -20.90 -14.70 -27.95
CA ALA A 25 -22.07 -14.07 -27.34
C ALA A 25 -22.91 -13.39 -28.43
N GLN A 26 -23.28 -14.16 -29.46
CA GLN A 26 -24.39 -13.80 -30.33
C GLN A 26 -25.50 -14.85 -30.15
N THR A 27 -26.61 -14.38 -29.58
CA THR A 27 -27.95 -14.98 -29.59
C THR A 27 -28.25 -16.14 -28.62
N LYS A 28 -28.01 -15.94 -27.31
CA LYS A 28 -28.98 -16.48 -26.34
C LYS A 28 -30.13 -15.48 -26.26
N LYS A 29 -31.32 -15.87 -26.72
CA LYS A 29 -32.54 -15.05 -26.65
C LYS A 29 -32.77 -14.66 -25.18
N GLN A 30 -32.55 -13.40 -24.83
CA GLN A 30 -32.67 -12.92 -23.47
C GLN A 30 -34.14 -13.05 -23.01
N SER A 31 -34.37 -13.50 -21.78
CA SER A 31 -35.72 -13.71 -21.27
C SER A 31 -36.53 -12.40 -21.26
N GLU A 32 -37.84 -12.49 -21.52
CA GLU A 32 -38.77 -11.36 -21.36
C GLU A 32 -38.87 -10.87 -19.91
N THR A 33 -38.44 -11.71 -18.96
CA THR A 33 -38.56 -11.46 -17.51
C THR A 33 -37.29 -10.92 -16.86
N GLU A 34 -36.22 -10.67 -17.62
CA GLU A 34 -34.93 -10.19 -17.12
C GLU A 34 -34.61 -8.79 -17.69
N THR A 35 -33.86 -7.99 -16.94
CA THR A 35 -33.37 -6.69 -17.41
C THR A 35 -32.31 -6.89 -18.50
N GLY A 36 -32.51 -6.22 -19.64
CA GLY A 36 -31.54 -6.13 -20.72
C GLY A 36 -30.44 -5.13 -20.40
N ILE A 37 -29.18 -5.45 -20.71
CA ILE A 37 -28.04 -4.52 -20.59
C ILE A 37 -27.30 -4.50 -21.92
N GLN A 38 -27.04 -3.31 -22.46
CA GLN A 38 -26.20 -3.11 -23.63
C GLN A 38 -25.25 -1.93 -23.39
N TYR A 39 -23.95 -2.21 -23.32
CA TYR A 39 -22.91 -1.18 -23.26
C TYR A 39 -22.85 -0.40 -24.59
N LEU A 40 -22.82 0.93 -24.49
CA LEU A 40 -22.65 1.84 -25.62
C LEU A 40 -21.19 2.28 -25.75
N SER A 41 -20.53 2.48 -24.60
CA SER A 41 -19.08 2.55 -24.49
C SER A 41 -18.51 1.12 -24.49
N GLY A 42 -17.29 0.94 -23.98
CA GLY A 42 -16.85 -0.34 -23.44
C GLY A 42 -17.03 -0.43 -21.91
N THR A 43 -16.35 -1.39 -21.27
CA THR A 43 -16.52 -1.73 -19.84
C THR A 43 -15.39 -1.25 -18.93
N GLY A 44 -14.30 -0.70 -19.48
CA GLY A 44 -13.14 -0.28 -18.70
C GLY A 44 -11.99 0.16 -19.61
N SER A 45 -10.82 0.40 -19.03
CA SER A 45 -9.64 0.82 -19.81
C SER A 45 -9.10 -0.22 -20.78
N ASP A 46 -9.40 -1.50 -20.56
CA ASP A 46 -9.00 -2.65 -21.37
C ASP A 46 -10.05 -3.04 -22.42
N ASN A 47 -11.23 -2.41 -22.40
CA ASN A 47 -12.31 -2.63 -23.34
C ASN A 47 -13.06 -1.32 -23.52
N THR A 48 -12.74 -0.61 -24.61
CA THR A 48 -13.31 0.70 -24.96
C THR A 48 -14.00 0.64 -26.32
N VAL A 49 -14.83 1.64 -26.60
CA VAL A 49 -15.47 1.83 -27.91
C VAL A 49 -15.21 3.27 -28.35
N ASP A 50 -14.76 3.43 -29.60
CA ASP A 50 -14.48 4.75 -30.16
C ASP A 50 -15.77 5.52 -30.48
N TRP A 51 -15.86 6.74 -29.94
CA TRP A 51 -16.96 7.67 -30.17
C TRP A 51 -16.46 8.91 -30.92
N GLU A 52 -17.34 9.59 -31.66
CA GLU A 52 -17.01 10.90 -32.23
C GLU A 52 -16.82 11.92 -31.10
N PHE A 53 -15.76 12.72 -31.17
CA PHE A 53 -15.33 13.59 -30.08
C PHE A 53 -14.84 14.96 -30.56
N TYR A 54 -15.18 16.00 -29.81
CA TYR A 54 -14.68 17.37 -29.99
C TYR A 54 -14.33 17.97 -28.63
N CYS A 55 -13.06 18.36 -28.45
CA CYS A 55 -12.62 19.10 -27.27
C CYS A 55 -12.58 20.60 -27.58
N THR A 56 -13.10 21.45 -26.69
CA THR A 56 -13.23 22.90 -26.96
C THR A 56 -11.95 23.70 -26.76
N ASP A 57 -11.01 23.23 -25.94
CA ASP A 57 -9.76 23.93 -25.62
C ASP A 57 -8.67 22.94 -25.15
N GLY A 58 -7.43 23.39 -25.00
CA GLY A 58 -6.28 22.56 -24.63
C GLY A 58 -5.73 21.75 -25.81
N ARG A 59 -5.01 20.66 -25.52
CA ARG A 59 -4.37 19.82 -26.55
C ARG A 59 -5.43 19.20 -27.47
N ASN A 60 -5.09 19.11 -28.75
CA ASN A 60 -5.94 18.50 -29.80
C ASN A 60 -7.40 19.01 -29.85
N SER A 61 -7.63 20.28 -29.50
CA SER A 61 -8.94 20.92 -29.50
C SER A 61 -9.33 21.56 -30.84
N GLY A 62 -10.59 21.98 -30.97
CA GLY A 62 -11.06 22.78 -32.12
C GLY A 62 -11.48 21.98 -33.36
N LYS A 63 -11.47 20.64 -33.30
CA LYS A 63 -11.82 19.75 -34.42
C LYS A 63 -12.53 18.48 -33.92
N TRP A 64 -13.39 17.92 -34.77
CA TRP A 64 -13.99 16.60 -34.56
C TRP A 64 -12.98 15.49 -34.90
N THR A 65 -12.95 14.45 -34.08
CA THR A 65 -12.10 13.25 -34.19
C THR A 65 -12.83 12.07 -33.51
N THR A 66 -12.12 11.01 -33.16
CA THR A 66 -12.60 9.95 -32.27
C THR A 66 -11.84 9.92 -30.94
N ILE A 67 -12.47 9.35 -29.91
CA ILE A 67 -11.87 9.04 -28.61
C ILE A 67 -12.40 7.69 -28.10
N PRO A 68 -11.57 6.84 -27.46
CA PRO A 68 -12.05 5.65 -26.79
C PRO A 68 -12.88 6.01 -25.57
N VAL A 69 -14.02 5.33 -25.38
CA VAL A 69 -14.90 5.49 -24.22
C VAL A 69 -15.10 4.14 -23.53
N PRO A 70 -14.91 4.03 -22.20
CA PRO A 70 -14.55 5.10 -21.28
C PRO A 70 -13.06 5.50 -21.32
N SER A 71 -12.75 6.77 -21.05
CA SER A 71 -11.38 7.27 -20.85
C SER A 71 -11.36 8.65 -20.17
N CYS A 72 -10.21 9.00 -19.58
CA CYS A 72 -9.85 10.39 -19.24
C CYS A 72 -9.22 11.06 -20.46
N TRP A 73 -9.77 12.17 -20.97
CA TRP A 73 -9.34 12.71 -22.26
C TRP A 73 -7.89 13.20 -22.26
N GLU A 74 -7.33 13.57 -21.11
CA GLU A 74 -5.94 14.01 -21.01
C GLU A 74 -4.98 12.86 -21.35
N LEU A 75 -5.32 11.65 -20.95
CA LEU A 75 -4.54 10.46 -21.26
C LEU A 75 -4.73 9.98 -22.71
N GLN A 76 -5.71 10.55 -23.41
CA GLN A 76 -5.92 10.35 -24.85
C GLN A 76 -5.32 11.48 -25.68
N GLY A 77 -4.55 12.38 -25.07
CA GLY A 77 -3.87 13.48 -25.76
C GLY A 77 -4.71 14.74 -25.94
N PHE A 78 -5.85 14.88 -25.25
CA PHE A 78 -6.72 16.06 -25.34
C PHE A 78 -6.66 16.93 -24.08
N GLY A 79 -7.24 18.13 -24.13
CA GLY A 79 -7.39 19.00 -22.96
C GLY A 79 -6.08 19.36 -22.28
N THR A 80 -6.15 19.68 -20.99
CA THR A 80 -5.01 20.17 -20.20
C THR A 80 -4.85 19.38 -18.90
N TYR A 81 -3.69 18.74 -18.67
CA TYR A 81 -3.42 18.10 -17.38
C TYR A 81 -3.46 19.11 -16.22
N GLN A 82 -4.15 18.77 -15.14
CA GLN A 82 -4.32 19.65 -13.99
C GLN A 82 -4.35 18.85 -12.68
N TYR A 83 -3.68 19.36 -11.66
CA TYR A 83 -3.75 18.86 -10.29
C TYR A 83 -4.47 19.88 -9.39
N GLY A 84 -5.20 19.44 -8.36
CA GLY A 84 -6.06 20.34 -7.58
C GLY A 84 -5.34 21.30 -6.64
N MET A 85 -4.23 20.87 -6.00
CA MET A 85 -3.50 21.68 -4.99
C MET A 85 -3.13 23.11 -5.40
N PRO A 86 -2.62 23.38 -6.61
CA PRO A 86 -2.33 24.75 -7.06
C PRO A 86 -3.55 25.71 -7.03
N PHE A 87 -4.76 25.15 -7.07
CA PHE A 87 -6.03 25.89 -7.11
C PHE A 87 -6.79 25.85 -5.78
N TYR A 88 -6.21 25.22 -4.76
CA TYR A 88 -6.81 24.99 -3.46
C TYR A 88 -7.49 26.25 -2.87
N GLY A 89 -8.68 26.04 -2.28
CA GLY A 89 -9.44 27.07 -1.57
C GLY A 89 -10.04 28.16 -2.45
N LYS A 90 -9.90 28.08 -3.79
CA LYS A 90 -10.37 29.11 -4.72
C LYS A 90 -11.53 28.61 -5.57
N GLU A 91 -12.64 29.33 -5.48
CA GLU A 91 -13.86 29.05 -6.25
C GLU A 91 -13.64 29.28 -7.75
N TYR A 92 -13.11 30.45 -8.13
CA TYR A 92 -12.83 30.84 -9.51
C TYR A 92 -11.37 31.25 -9.71
N PRO A 93 -10.42 30.30 -9.67
CA PRO A 93 -9.02 30.63 -9.83
C PRO A 93 -8.68 30.98 -11.29
N ALA A 94 -7.76 31.93 -11.47
CA ALA A 94 -7.21 32.23 -12.78
C ALA A 94 -6.39 31.05 -13.34
N GLY A 95 -6.46 30.82 -14.65
CA GLY A 95 -5.69 29.77 -15.32
C GLY A 95 -6.25 28.35 -15.19
N ILE A 96 -7.44 28.18 -14.59
CA ILE A 96 -8.09 26.87 -14.49
C ILE A 96 -8.49 26.33 -15.86
N ALA A 97 -8.22 25.04 -16.09
CA ALA A 97 -8.67 24.30 -17.26
C ALA A 97 -10.20 24.13 -17.22
N LYS A 98 -10.89 24.63 -18.23
CA LYS A 98 -12.37 24.68 -18.32
C LYS A 98 -12.93 24.16 -19.64
N GLU A 99 -12.12 23.38 -20.35
CA GLU A 99 -12.52 22.76 -21.61
C GLU A 99 -13.76 21.86 -21.45
N GLN A 100 -14.51 21.72 -22.55
CA GLN A 100 -15.65 20.83 -22.66
C GLN A 100 -15.37 19.77 -23.72
N GLY A 101 -15.83 18.56 -23.46
CA GLY A 101 -15.87 17.46 -24.42
C GLY A 101 -17.28 17.30 -24.97
N LYS A 102 -17.43 17.31 -26.30
CA LYS A 102 -18.68 16.97 -26.98
C LYS A 102 -18.53 15.60 -27.63
N TYR A 103 -19.50 14.72 -27.39
CA TYR A 103 -19.48 13.34 -27.87
C TYR A 103 -20.67 13.06 -28.76
N LYS A 104 -20.50 12.21 -29.77
CA LYS A 104 -21.61 11.59 -30.53
C LYS A 104 -21.38 10.10 -30.71
N TYR A 105 -22.46 9.34 -30.56
CA TYR A 105 -22.43 7.90 -30.79
C TYR A 105 -23.73 7.40 -31.38
N LYS A 106 -23.62 6.49 -32.35
CA LYS A 106 -24.78 5.84 -33.00
C LYS A 106 -24.90 4.41 -32.51
N PHE A 107 -26.12 4.00 -32.18
CA PHE A 107 -26.38 2.65 -31.70
C PHE A 107 -27.76 2.15 -32.10
N LYS A 108 -27.94 0.84 -32.09
CA LYS A 108 -29.23 0.17 -32.28
C LYS A 108 -29.57 -0.63 -31.04
N LEU A 109 -30.85 -0.72 -30.72
CA LEU A 109 -31.36 -1.56 -29.63
C LEU A 109 -32.18 -2.73 -30.20
N PRO A 110 -32.16 -3.90 -29.52
CA PRO A 110 -32.94 -5.07 -29.93
C PRO A 110 -34.43 -4.75 -30.07
N LYS A 111 -35.09 -5.32 -31.08
CA LYS A 111 -36.53 -5.14 -31.29
C LYS A 111 -37.35 -5.71 -30.13
N GLU A 112 -36.83 -6.74 -29.48
CA GLU A 112 -37.41 -7.43 -28.33
C GLU A 112 -37.47 -6.57 -27.06
N TRP A 113 -36.82 -5.40 -27.06
CA TRP A 113 -36.92 -4.43 -25.98
C TRP A 113 -38.04 -3.40 -26.19
N GLU A 114 -38.74 -3.43 -27.32
CA GLU A 114 -39.90 -2.58 -27.54
C GLU A 114 -40.99 -2.84 -26.49
N GLY A 115 -41.51 -1.76 -25.88
CA GLY A 115 -42.48 -1.84 -24.77
C GLY A 115 -41.86 -2.06 -23.38
N ARG A 116 -40.53 -2.12 -23.26
CA ARG A 116 -39.80 -2.11 -21.99
C ARG A 116 -39.59 -0.68 -21.47
N THR A 117 -39.31 -0.55 -20.17
CA THR A 117 -38.77 0.69 -19.60
C THR A 117 -37.27 0.75 -19.92
N VAL A 118 -36.88 1.69 -20.76
CA VAL A 118 -35.50 1.88 -21.22
C VAL A 118 -34.88 3.07 -20.52
N ARG A 119 -33.71 2.88 -19.90
CA ARG A 119 -32.93 3.95 -19.29
C ARG A 119 -31.51 3.95 -19.83
N ILE A 120 -30.97 5.15 -19.99
CA ILE A 120 -29.54 5.35 -20.17
C ILE A 120 -28.90 5.51 -18.79
N VAL A 121 -27.77 4.83 -18.59
CA VAL A 121 -27.00 4.82 -17.35
C VAL A 121 -25.61 5.34 -17.63
N PHE A 122 -25.17 6.28 -16.79
CA PHE A 122 -23.83 6.83 -16.79
C PHE A 122 -23.18 6.45 -15.45
N ASP A 123 -22.11 5.67 -15.48
CA ASP A 123 -21.51 5.15 -14.24
C ASP A 123 -20.48 6.11 -13.61
N GLY A 124 -20.02 7.09 -14.39
CA GLY A 124 -19.14 8.17 -13.94
C GLY A 124 -18.64 9.02 -15.10
N VAL A 125 -18.85 10.33 -15.01
CA VAL A 125 -18.50 11.30 -16.04
C VAL A 125 -18.05 12.60 -15.39
N MET A 126 -16.86 13.11 -15.74
CA MET A 126 -16.28 14.30 -15.10
C MET A 126 -16.55 15.56 -15.94
N THR A 127 -17.34 16.54 -15.49
CA THR A 127 -18.00 16.66 -14.17
C THR A 127 -19.46 17.14 -14.28
N ASP A 128 -19.74 18.10 -15.17
CA ASP A 128 -21.12 18.49 -15.51
C ASP A 128 -21.52 17.84 -16.83
N VAL A 129 -22.72 17.22 -16.90
CA VAL A 129 -23.15 16.44 -18.06
C VAL A 129 -24.55 16.82 -18.52
N THR A 130 -24.67 17.05 -19.83
CA THR A 130 -25.94 17.03 -20.54
C THR A 130 -25.90 16.00 -21.66
N ALA A 131 -27.00 15.28 -21.87
CA ALA A 131 -27.13 14.25 -22.87
C ALA A 131 -28.47 14.34 -23.60
N GLU A 132 -28.47 14.05 -24.89
CA GLU A 132 -29.66 13.99 -25.74
C GLU A 132 -29.63 12.70 -26.56
N ILE A 133 -30.80 12.09 -26.75
CA ILE A 133 -31.00 10.97 -27.67
C ILE A 133 -32.01 11.39 -28.71
N ASN A 134 -31.65 11.25 -29.99
CA ASN A 134 -32.49 11.62 -31.13
C ASN A 134 -32.99 13.08 -31.04
N GLY A 135 -32.11 14.00 -30.62
CA GLY A 135 -32.40 15.43 -30.46
C GLY A 135 -33.31 15.79 -29.27
N ARG A 136 -33.53 14.85 -28.34
CA ARG A 136 -34.36 15.06 -27.14
C ARG A 136 -33.54 14.76 -25.88
N ARG A 137 -33.54 15.69 -24.92
CA ARG A 137 -32.78 15.57 -23.65
C ARG A 137 -33.07 14.27 -22.91
N CYS A 138 -32.04 13.61 -22.40
CA CYS A 138 -32.17 12.39 -21.58
C CYS A 138 -32.68 12.71 -20.19
N GLY A 139 -32.15 13.76 -19.56
CA GLY A 139 -32.47 14.15 -18.19
C GLY A 139 -32.07 15.60 -17.89
N TYR A 140 -31.94 15.90 -16.60
CA TYR A 140 -31.45 17.20 -16.12
C TYR A 140 -29.91 17.30 -16.27
N LEU A 141 -29.37 18.50 -16.09
CA LEU A 141 -27.92 18.69 -15.96
C LEU A 141 -27.42 17.94 -14.72
N HIS A 142 -26.68 16.85 -14.91
CA HIS A 142 -26.05 16.15 -13.81
C HIS A 142 -24.75 16.86 -13.42
N GLN A 143 -24.47 16.94 -12.12
CA GLN A 143 -23.30 17.61 -11.57
C GLN A 143 -22.68 16.72 -10.49
N GLY A 144 -21.44 16.30 -10.71
CA GLY A 144 -20.66 15.49 -9.78
C GLY A 144 -20.02 14.30 -10.49
N ALA A 145 -18.70 14.17 -10.40
CA ALA A 145 -17.94 13.27 -11.26
C ALA A 145 -18.18 11.78 -10.98
N PHE A 146 -18.34 11.42 -9.71
CA PHE A 146 -18.07 10.05 -9.24
C PHE A 146 -19.30 9.14 -9.13
N TYR A 147 -20.47 9.62 -9.54
CA TYR A 147 -21.75 9.04 -9.18
C TYR A 147 -22.48 8.43 -10.37
N ARG A 148 -23.10 7.27 -10.14
CA ARG A 148 -23.97 6.65 -11.14
C ARG A 148 -25.30 7.36 -11.17
N PHE A 149 -25.66 7.89 -12.33
CA PHE A 149 -26.99 8.45 -12.57
C PHE A 149 -27.63 7.80 -13.81
N LYS A 150 -28.96 7.81 -13.83
CA LYS A 150 -29.73 7.20 -14.91
C LYS A 150 -30.97 8.00 -15.23
N SER A 151 -31.47 7.88 -16.47
CA SER A 151 -32.66 8.60 -16.93
C SER A 151 -33.50 7.73 -17.85
N ASP A 152 -34.82 7.78 -17.68
CA ASP A 152 -35.79 7.11 -18.56
C ASP A 152 -35.85 7.81 -19.92
N VAL A 153 -35.61 7.03 -20.97
CA VAL A 153 -35.55 7.46 -22.37
C VAL A 153 -36.50 6.63 -23.25
N SER A 154 -37.43 5.90 -22.65
CA SER A 154 -38.35 4.99 -23.35
C SER A 154 -39.14 5.68 -24.47
N ASP A 155 -39.51 6.95 -24.27
CA ASP A 155 -40.36 7.72 -25.18
C ASP A 155 -39.62 8.36 -26.37
N ARG A 156 -38.30 8.19 -26.46
CA ARG A 156 -37.43 8.82 -27.49
C ARG A 156 -36.41 7.87 -28.10
N ILE A 157 -36.50 6.58 -27.78
CA ILE A 157 -35.65 5.52 -28.28
C ILE A 157 -36.32 4.80 -29.46
N ASN A 158 -35.50 4.45 -30.45
CA ASN A 158 -35.84 3.59 -31.57
C ASN A 158 -35.34 2.16 -31.31
N PHE A 159 -36.08 1.16 -31.81
CA PHE A 159 -35.72 -0.26 -31.73
C PHE A 159 -35.57 -0.89 -33.12
N GLY A 160 -34.90 -2.05 -33.18
CA GLY A 160 -34.69 -2.80 -34.41
C GLY A 160 -33.69 -2.12 -35.35
N ASP A 161 -34.04 -2.00 -36.64
CA ASP A 161 -33.10 -1.51 -37.66
C ASP A 161 -32.83 0.00 -37.61
N LYS A 162 -33.67 0.76 -36.89
CA LYS A 162 -33.55 2.20 -36.74
C LYS A 162 -32.43 2.56 -35.77
N GLU A 163 -31.55 3.46 -36.20
CA GLU A 163 -30.48 3.98 -35.36
C GLU A 163 -31.02 5.00 -34.33
N ASN A 164 -30.31 5.05 -33.20
CA ASN A 164 -30.38 6.11 -32.21
C ASN A 164 -29.08 6.90 -32.26
N VAL A 165 -29.18 8.22 -32.06
CA VAL A 165 -28.01 9.10 -31.93
C VAL A 165 -27.97 9.63 -30.50
N LEU A 166 -26.92 9.31 -29.76
CA LEU A 166 -26.59 9.90 -28.46
C LEU A 166 -25.62 11.06 -28.70
N GLU A 167 -25.96 12.23 -28.17
CA GLU A 167 -25.09 13.41 -28.16
C GLU A 167 -24.90 13.89 -26.71
N MET A 168 -23.67 14.22 -26.33
CA MET A 168 -23.35 14.65 -24.96
C MET A 168 -22.43 15.85 -24.94
N THR A 169 -22.60 16.71 -23.95
CA THR A 169 -21.62 17.75 -23.58
C THR A 169 -21.20 17.53 -22.13
N VAL A 170 -19.89 17.38 -21.94
CA VAL A 170 -19.24 17.13 -20.66
C VAL A 170 -18.31 18.30 -20.35
N SER A 171 -18.51 18.97 -19.22
CA SER A 171 -17.67 20.10 -18.80
C SER A 171 -16.70 19.69 -17.71
N LYS A 172 -15.42 20.05 -17.87
CA LYS A 172 -14.36 19.75 -16.89
C LYS A 172 -14.53 20.47 -15.56
N GLU A 173 -15.01 21.71 -15.64
CA GLU A 173 -15.39 22.51 -14.48
C GLU A 173 -16.91 22.56 -14.44
N SER A 174 -17.46 22.35 -13.24
CA SER A 174 -18.88 22.47 -13.01
C SER A 174 -19.32 23.92 -13.12
N SER A 175 -20.53 24.12 -13.62
CA SER A 175 -21.23 25.41 -13.53
C SER A 175 -21.64 25.74 -12.08
N ASN A 176 -21.64 24.77 -11.18
CA ASN A 176 -21.87 24.97 -9.76
C ASN A 176 -20.53 25.03 -9.00
N PRO A 177 -20.21 26.16 -8.35
CA PRO A 177 -18.96 26.31 -7.62
C PRO A 177 -18.78 25.32 -6.47
N SER A 178 -19.86 24.86 -5.83
CA SER A 178 -19.77 23.93 -4.69
C SER A 178 -19.19 22.57 -5.12
N VAL A 179 -19.52 22.12 -6.33
CA VAL A 179 -18.99 20.89 -6.95
C VAL A 179 -17.51 21.05 -7.25
N ASN A 180 -17.10 22.21 -7.76
CA ASN A 180 -15.68 22.48 -8.01
C ASN A 180 -14.88 22.49 -6.72
N MET A 181 -15.41 23.11 -5.65
CA MET A 181 -14.76 23.11 -4.34
C MET A 181 -14.68 21.71 -3.72
N ALA A 182 -15.70 20.86 -3.92
CA ALA A 182 -15.74 19.51 -3.37
C ALA A 182 -14.82 18.53 -4.13
N GLU A 183 -14.74 18.62 -5.46
CA GLU A 183 -14.07 17.62 -6.30
C GLU A 183 -12.83 18.16 -7.04
N ARG A 184 -12.86 19.41 -7.49
CA ARG A 184 -11.90 19.93 -8.48
C ARG A 184 -10.76 20.73 -7.85
N ARG A 185 -10.76 20.89 -6.53
CA ARG A 185 -9.71 21.56 -5.74
C ARG A 185 -9.06 20.64 -4.70
N ALA A 186 -9.33 19.34 -4.79
CA ALA A 186 -8.82 18.33 -3.88
C ALA A 186 -7.40 17.86 -4.24
N ASP A 187 -6.77 17.14 -3.32
CA ASP A 187 -5.40 16.62 -3.45
C ASP A 187 -5.35 15.40 -4.39
N TYR A 188 -5.62 15.63 -5.68
CA TYR A 188 -5.50 14.63 -6.74
C TYR A 188 -5.57 15.25 -8.14
N TRP A 189 -5.36 14.41 -9.15
CA TRP A 189 -5.49 14.77 -10.56
C TRP A 189 -6.94 15.05 -11.00
N ASN A 190 -7.11 16.16 -11.71
CA ASN A 190 -8.37 16.67 -12.24
C ASN A 190 -8.50 16.43 -13.74
N PHE A 191 -9.01 15.26 -14.10
CA PHE A 191 -9.29 14.88 -15.50
C PHE A 191 -10.65 15.36 -15.99
N GLY A 192 -10.90 15.26 -17.29
CA GLY A 192 -12.23 15.34 -17.87
C GLY A 192 -12.59 14.11 -18.70
N GLY A 193 -13.89 13.96 -18.98
CA GLY A 193 -14.40 12.94 -19.91
C GLY A 193 -15.29 11.89 -19.27
N ILE A 194 -15.70 10.92 -20.09
CA ILE A 194 -16.54 9.78 -19.71
C ILE A 194 -15.60 8.68 -19.24
N PHE A 195 -15.24 8.69 -17.96
CA PHE A 195 -14.17 7.84 -17.42
C PHE A 195 -14.65 6.48 -16.90
N ARG A 196 -15.97 6.27 -16.80
CA ARG A 196 -16.62 4.98 -16.50
C ARG A 196 -17.71 4.66 -17.54
N PRO A 197 -18.20 3.42 -17.61
CA PRO A 197 -19.09 2.98 -18.68
C PRO A 197 -20.41 3.76 -18.84
N VAL A 198 -20.91 3.77 -20.07
CA VAL A 198 -22.24 4.24 -20.46
C VAL A 198 -22.99 3.08 -21.12
N PHE A 199 -24.18 2.78 -20.64
CA PHE A 199 -24.96 1.63 -21.10
C PHE A 199 -26.47 1.88 -21.03
N ILE A 200 -27.22 1.05 -21.73
CA ILE A 200 -28.68 1.01 -21.70
C ILE A 200 -29.12 -0.13 -20.79
N GLU A 201 -30.05 0.15 -19.86
CA GLU A 201 -30.84 -0.86 -19.15
C GLU A 201 -32.26 -0.90 -19.72
N ALA A 202 -32.78 -2.10 -20.03
CA ALA A 202 -34.13 -2.32 -20.56
C ALA A 202 -34.92 -3.26 -19.66
N LEU A 203 -35.64 -2.68 -18.70
CA LEU A 203 -36.43 -3.40 -17.71
C LEU A 203 -37.81 -3.79 -18.28
N PRO A 204 -38.38 -4.94 -17.90
CA PRO A 204 -39.77 -5.24 -18.21
C PRO A 204 -40.73 -4.11 -17.78
N ALA A 205 -41.84 -3.93 -18.48
CA ALA A 205 -42.81 -2.84 -18.20
C ALA A 205 -43.29 -2.83 -16.73
N PHE A 206 -43.48 -4.01 -16.14
CA PHE A 206 -43.66 -4.17 -14.69
C PHE A 206 -42.38 -4.77 -14.12
N ASN A 207 -41.65 -3.96 -13.37
CA ASN A 207 -40.33 -4.32 -12.88
C ASN A 207 -40.18 -4.03 -11.38
N ILE A 208 -39.26 -4.78 -10.79
CA ILE A 208 -38.49 -4.35 -9.61
C ILE A 208 -37.45 -3.32 -10.10
N ASP A 209 -37.54 -2.10 -9.60
CA ASP A 209 -36.66 -0.97 -9.95
C ASP A 209 -35.33 -1.03 -9.19
N ARG A 210 -35.40 -1.33 -7.89
CA ARG A 210 -34.23 -1.53 -7.02
C ARG A 210 -34.61 -2.28 -5.76
N THR A 211 -33.59 -2.76 -5.05
CA THR A 211 -33.72 -3.40 -3.74
C THR A 211 -32.84 -2.67 -2.71
N ALA A 212 -33.15 -2.83 -1.43
CA ALA A 212 -32.26 -2.46 -0.33
C ALA A 212 -32.38 -3.53 0.76
N ILE A 213 -31.28 -4.23 1.05
CA ILE A 213 -31.29 -5.49 1.81
C ILE A 213 -30.56 -5.33 3.16
N ASP A 214 -31.11 -5.93 4.20
CA ASP A 214 -30.49 -6.16 5.51
C ASP A 214 -30.50 -7.67 5.82
N ALA A 215 -29.32 -8.30 5.70
CA ALA A 215 -29.10 -9.73 5.90
C ALA A 215 -28.18 -9.95 7.10
N LYS A 216 -28.75 -10.33 8.25
CA LYS A 216 -28.05 -10.36 9.54
C LYS A 216 -27.35 -11.69 9.83
N ALA A 217 -26.35 -11.65 10.70
CA ALA A 217 -25.53 -12.81 11.07
C ALA A 217 -26.33 -14.00 11.62
N ASP A 218 -27.50 -13.75 12.22
CA ASP A 218 -28.38 -14.77 12.79
C ASP A 218 -29.36 -15.38 11.76
N GLY A 219 -29.23 -14.99 10.49
CA GLY A 219 -30.10 -15.39 9.38
C GLY A 219 -31.37 -14.55 9.23
N SER A 220 -31.62 -13.57 10.10
CA SER A 220 -32.72 -12.62 9.94
C SER A 220 -32.54 -11.84 8.64
N PHE A 221 -33.61 -11.74 7.86
CA PHE A 221 -33.60 -11.15 6.52
C PHE A 221 -34.71 -10.11 6.39
N TYR A 222 -34.35 -8.92 5.93
CA TYR A 222 -35.25 -7.84 5.56
C TYR A 222 -34.83 -7.30 4.19
N ALA A 223 -35.80 -6.97 3.34
CA ALA A 223 -35.52 -6.15 2.16
C ALA A 223 -36.68 -5.23 1.81
N ASP A 224 -36.33 -4.00 1.41
CA ASP A 224 -37.22 -3.08 0.74
C ASP A 224 -37.11 -3.29 -0.77
N ILE A 225 -38.23 -3.63 -1.41
CA ILE A 225 -38.34 -3.85 -2.86
C ILE A 225 -39.14 -2.70 -3.46
N PHE A 226 -38.51 -1.92 -4.32
CA PHE A 226 -39.13 -0.79 -5.00
C PHE A 226 -39.54 -1.23 -6.41
N LEU A 227 -40.77 -0.96 -6.80
CA LEU A 227 -41.36 -1.34 -8.07
C LEU A 227 -41.37 -0.14 -9.01
N GLY A 228 -41.17 -0.37 -10.31
CA GLY A 228 -41.19 0.69 -11.33
C GLY A 228 -42.56 1.33 -11.56
N ALA A 229 -43.63 0.71 -11.04
CA ALA A 229 -44.99 1.25 -11.08
C ALA A 229 -45.82 0.70 -9.91
N ALA A 230 -46.86 1.43 -9.52
CA ALA A 230 -47.84 0.94 -8.55
C ALA A 230 -48.59 -0.29 -9.10
N MET A 231 -48.74 -1.32 -8.28
CA MET A 231 -49.40 -2.58 -8.68
C MET A 231 -50.60 -2.94 -7.79
N SER A 232 -51.47 -3.80 -8.29
CA SER A 232 -52.62 -4.34 -7.55
C SER A 232 -52.20 -5.44 -6.58
N ASN A 233 -53.12 -5.82 -5.68
CA ASN A 233 -52.92 -6.92 -4.74
C ASN A 233 -52.89 -8.33 -5.36
N SER A 234 -53.09 -8.44 -6.67
CA SER A 234 -52.83 -9.67 -7.45
C SER A 234 -51.34 -9.93 -7.67
N ALA A 235 -50.49 -8.93 -7.41
CA ALA A 235 -49.05 -9.05 -7.51
C ALA A 235 -48.43 -9.52 -6.19
N LYS A 236 -47.32 -10.25 -6.29
CA LYS A 236 -46.50 -10.67 -5.14
C LYS A 236 -45.03 -10.71 -5.52
N VAL A 237 -44.17 -10.52 -4.51
CA VAL A 237 -42.72 -10.68 -4.62
C VAL A 237 -42.30 -11.90 -3.80
N THR A 238 -41.51 -12.77 -4.41
CA THR A 238 -40.92 -13.95 -3.78
C THR A 238 -39.40 -13.78 -3.71
N ALA A 239 -38.82 -13.92 -2.52
CA ALA A 239 -37.37 -13.95 -2.30
C ALA A 239 -36.91 -15.40 -2.05
N GLN A 240 -36.01 -15.89 -2.91
CA GLN A 240 -35.37 -17.20 -2.77
C GLN A 240 -33.87 -17.01 -2.57
N LEU A 241 -33.35 -17.53 -1.45
CA LEU A 241 -31.90 -17.61 -1.24
C LEU A 241 -31.30 -18.70 -2.14
N LEU A 242 -30.17 -18.40 -2.76
CA LEU A 242 -29.40 -19.29 -3.61
C LEU A 242 -27.95 -19.36 -3.10
N ASP A 243 -27.31 -20.53 -3.27
CA ASP A 243 -25.85 -20.62 -3.15
C ASP A 243 -25.13 -19.95 -4.33
N LYS A 244 -23.79 -19.95 -4.31
CA LYS A 244 -22.97 -19.34 -5.37
C LYS A 244 -23.12 -20.04 -6.73
N GLU A 245 -23.53 -21.30 -6.74
CA GLU A 245 -23.85 -22.07 -7.95
C GLU A 245 -25.29 -21.81 -8.46
N GLY A 246 -26.09 -21.02 -7.74
CA GLY A 246 -27.45 -20.66 -8.10
C GLY A 246 -28.51 -21.68 -7.68
N LYS A 247 -28.17 -22.64 -6.80
CA LYS A 247 -29.10 -23.63 -6.28
C LYS A 247 -29.92 -23.05 -5.11
N PRO A 248 -31.24 -23.27 -5.07
CA PRO A 248 -32.09 -22.84 -3.96
C PRO A 248 -31.66 -23.42 -2.60
N LEU A 249 -31.61 -22.54 -1.60
CA LEU A 249 -31.36 -22.86 -0.20
C LEU A 249 -32.58 -22.50 0.65
N GLY A 250 -33.11 -23.49 1.38
CA GLY A 250 -34.26 -23.27 2.27
C GLY A 250 -35.55 -22.90 1.52
N GLN A 251 -36.56 -22.48 2.28
CA GLN A 251 -37.84 -22.02 1.74
C GLN A 251 -37.76 -20.57 1.27
N SER A 252 -38.50 -20.24 0.21
CA SER A 252 -38.68 -18.85 -0.22
C SER A 252 -39.58 -18.09 0.73
N ILE A 253 -39.36 -16.78 0.84
CA ILE A 253 -40.25 -15.85 1.54
C ILE A 253 -41.14 -15.18 0.48
N GLU A 254 -42.46 -15.20 0.67
CA GLU A 254 -43.40 -14.54 -0.24
C GLU A 254 -44.11 -13.38 0.46
N THR A 255 -44.33 -12.28 -0.25
CA THR A 255 -45.09 -11.14 0.28
C THR A 255 -45.99 -10.56 -0.81
N PRO A 256 -47.30 -10.43 -0.58
CA PRO A 256 -48.21 -9.79 -1.54
C PRO A 256 -47.94 -8.29 -1.61
N VAL A 257 -48.10 -7.72 -2.81
CA VAL A 257 -48.06 -6.27 -3.00
C VAL A 257 -49.37 -5.67 -2.44
N LYS A 258 -49.28 -4.57 -1.71
CA LYS A 258 -50.49 -3.85 -1.28
C LYS A 258 -51.10 -3.14 -2.49
N ASN A 259 -52.43 -3.12 -2.59
CA ASN A 259 -53.13 -2.49 -3.71
C ASN A 259 -52.73 -1.01 -3.85
N GLY A 260 -52.24 -0.63 -5.03
CA GLY A 260 -51.76 0.73 -5.32
C GLY A 260 -50.37 1.06 -4.78
N SER A 261 -49.63 0.07 -4.26
CA SER A 261 -48.27 0.26 -3.74
C SER A 261 -47.22 0.05 -4.83
N ASP A 262 -46.16 0.85 -4.77
CA ASP A 262 -44.92 0.74 -5.53
C ASP A 262 -43.75 0.25 -4.66
N LYS A 263 -44.02 -0.13 -3.41
CA LYS A 263 -43.04 -0.67 -2.47
C LYS A 263 -43.57 -1.93 -1.77
N VAL A 264 -42.69 -2.90 -1.57
CA VAL A 264 -42.94 -4.12 -0.80
C VAL A 264 -41.82 -4.28 0.23
N ALA A 265 -42.17 -4.46 1.49
CA ALA A 265 -41.22 -4.84 2.54
C ALA A 265 -41.35 -6.35 2.76
N ILE A 266 -40.26 -7.09 2.50
CA ILE A 266 -40.19 -8.54 2.72
C ILE A 266 -39.36 -8.79 3.98
N SER A 267 -39.84 -9.70 4.84
CA SER A 267 -39.14 -10.04 6.09
C SER A 267 -39.30 -11.52 6.39
N GLY A 268 -38.24 -12.14 6.89
CA GLY A 268 -38.25 -13.54 7.28
C GLY A 268 -36.90 -13.97 7.83
N LYS A 269 -36.63 -15.27 7.79
CA LYS A 269 -35.40 -15.86 8.33
C LYS A 269 -34.92 -17.01 7.45
N PHE A 270 -33.64 -17.01 7.13
CA PHE A 270 -32.95 -18.13 6.51
C PHE A 270 -32.14 -18.87 7.58
N ASN A 271 -32.28 -20.20 7.63
CA ASN A 271 -31.59 -21.03 8.62
C ASN A 271 -30.31 -21.63 8.05
N ASN A 272 -29.39 -22.03 8.92
CA ASN A 272 -28.12 -22.70 8.56
C ASN A 272 -27.26 -21.91 7.55
N ILE A 273 -27.28 -20.58 7.65
CA ILE A 273 -26.43 -19.71 6.82
C ILE A 273 -24.98 -19.74 7.33
N LYS A 274 -24.04 -19.40 6.44
CA LYS A 274 -22.67 -19.06 6.80
C LYS A 274 -22.51 -17.56 6.76
N THR A 275 -21.88 -16.99 7.78
CA THR A 275 -21.72 -15.54 7.88
C THR A 275 -20.61 -15.02 6.98
N TRP A 276 -20.76 -13.78 6.54
CA TRP A 276 -19.73 -13.04 5.80
C TRP A 276 -18.82 -12.31 6.79
N THR A 277 -17.50 -12.40 6.59
CA THR A 277 -16.46 -11.60 7.25
C THR A 277 -15.29 -11.41 6.26
N PRO A 278 -14.34 -10.48 6.50
CA PRO A 278 -13.14 -10.36 5.68
C PRO A 278 -12.24 -11.60 5.65
N GLU A 279 -12.39 -12.49 6.64
CA GLU A 279 -11.65 -13.75 6.72
C GLU A 279 -12.44 -14.90 6.06
N THR A 280 -13.76 -14.92 6.22
CA THR A 280 -14.69 -15.90 5.62
C THR A 280 -15.74 -15.16 4.78
N PRO A 281 -15.42 -14.72 3.55
CA PRO A 281 -16.35 -13.95 2.71
C PRO A 281 -17.41 -14.86 2.07
N ASN A 282 -18.25 -15.52 2.88
CA ASN A 282 -19.34 -16.35 2.37
C ASN A 282 -20.40 -15.47 1.72
N LEU A 283 -20.64 -15.70 0.43
CA LEU A 283 -21.59 -14.95 -0.38
C LEU A 283 -22.72 -15.86 -0.86
N TYR A 284 -23.89 -15.25 -1.02
CA TYR A 284 -25.10 -15.85 -1.55
C TYR A 284 -25.71 -14.93 -2.61
N TYR A 285 -26.69 -15.45 -3.34
CA TYR A 285 -27.61 -14.62 -4.11
C TYR A 285 -29.01 -14.70 -3.52
N VAL A 286 -29.74 -13.60 -3.54
CA VAL A 286 -31.20 -13.62 -3.36
C VAL A 286 -31.84 -13.31 -4.70
N GLN A 287 -32.66 -14.25 -5.18
CA GLN A 287 -33.48 -14.04 -6.35
C GLN A 287 -34.84 -13.50 -5.91
N PHE A 288 -35.16 -12.28 -6.33
CA PHE A 288 -36.48 -11.69 -6.22
C PHE A 288 -37.27 -11.95 -7.49
N THR A 289 -38.46 -12.55 -7.35
CA THR A 289 -39.37 -12.82 -8.47
C THR A 289 -40.65 -12.03 -8.25
N LEU A 290 -40.89 -11.03 -9.11
CA LEU A 290 -42.16 -10.31 -9.17
C LEU A 290 -43.13 -11.12 -10.03
N THR A 291 -44.29 -11.47 -9.48
CA THR A 291 -45.37 -12.12 -10.21
C THR A 291 -46.65 -11.31 -10.09
N ASP A 292 -47.51 -11.39 -11.09
CA ASP A 292 -48.86 -10.83 -11.07
C ASP A 292 -49.82 -11.78 -11.78
N ASN A 293 -50.94 -12.11 -11.11
CA ASN A 293 -51.90 -13.11 -11.56
C ASN A 293 -51.24 -14.45 -11.95
N GLY A 294 -50.24 -14.87 -11.17
CA GLY A 294 -49.48 -16.10 -11.38
C GLY A 294 -48.46 -16.07 -12.51
N LYS A 295 -48.32 -14.96 -13.25
CA LYS A 295 -47.32 -14.80 -14.31
C LYS A 295 -46.10 -14.03 -13.80
N VAL A 296 -44.90 -14.51 -14.11
CA VAL A 296 -43.65 -13.82 -13.81
C VAL A 296 -43.55 -12.53 -14.64
N LYS A 297 -43.20 -11.43 -13.97
CA LYS A 297 -43.04 -10.10 -14.58
C LYS A 297 -41.59 -9.65 -14.61
N HIS A 298 -40.85 -9.85 -13.51
CA HIS A 298 -39.44 -9.52 -13.44
C HIS A 298 -38.71 -10.44 -12.46
N ILE A 299 -37.48 -10.81 -12.79
CA ILE A 299 -36.55 -11.53 -11.93
C ILE A 299 -35.31 -10.65 -11.74
N VAL A 300 -34.95 -10.37 -10.48
CA VAL A 300 -33.72 -9.68 -10.10
C VAL A 300 -32.91 -10.59 -9.18
N LYS A 301 -31.59 -10.61 -9.35
CA LYS A 301 -30.66 -11.34 -8.49
C LYS A 301 -29.71 -10.35 -7.83
N GLU A 302 -29.64 -10.41 -6.50
CA GLU A 302 -28.80 -9.53 -5.68
C GLU A 302 -27.79 -10.39 -4.92
N ARG A 303 -26.51 -9.99 -4.95
CA ARG A 303 -25.47 -10.63 -4.14
C ARG A 303 -25.56 -10.13 -2.70
N ILE A 304 -25.48 -11.04 -1.74
CA ILE A 304 -25.53 -10.70 -0.31
C ILE A 304 -24.49 -11.49 0.50
N GLY A 305 -24.17 -10.99 1.69
CA GLY A 305 -23.44 -11.72 2.73
C GLY A 305 -24.13 -11.50 4.08
N PHE A 306 -24.42 -12.58 4.81
CA PHE A 306 -25.09 -12.48 6.11
C PHE A 306 -24.12 -12.03 7.18
N ARG A 307 -24.32 -10.83 7.73
CA ARG A 307 -23.48 -10.31 8.82
C ARG A 307 -24.17 -9.16 9.55
N THR A 308 -23.75 -8.90 10.78
CA THR A 308 -24.27 -7.80 11.60
C THR A 308 -23.12 -6.87 11.99
N ILE A 309 -23.29 -5.56 11.76
CA ILE A 309 -22.36 -4.53 12.24
C ILE A 309 -23.02 -3.84 13.44
N GLU A 310 -22.26 -3.71 14.52
CA GLU A 310 -22.68 -2.98 15.72
C GLU A 310 -21.59 -2.00 16.13
N VAL A 311 -21.98 -0.75 16.36
CA VAL A 311 -21.14 0.23 17.05
C VAL A 311 -21.60 0.30 18.49
N ARG A 312 -20.75 -0.08 19.43
CA ARG A 312 -21.04 0.00 20.86
C ARG A 312 -20.40 1.27 21.42
N PRO A 313 -21.19 2.28 21.84
CA PRO A 313 -20.66 3.55 22.31
C PRO A 313 -19.63 3.36 23.43
N SER A 314 -18.51 4.07 23.32
CA SER A 314 -17.39 4.01 24.28
C SER A 314 -16.79 2.61 24.50
N ASP A 315 -16.99 1.69 23.55
CA ASP A 315 -16.41 0.34 23.58
C ASP A 315 -15.72 0.02 22.25
N GLY A 316 -16.46 -0.11 21.13
CA GLY A 316 -15.80 -0.37 19.84
C GLY A 316 -16.73 -0.83 18.73
N LEU A 317 -16.10 -1.30 17.65
CA LEU A 317 -16.77 -1.87 16.48
C LEU A 317 -16.87 -3.39 16.60
N TYR A 318 -18.06 -3.92 16.35
CA TYR A 318 -18.35 -5.34 16.40
C TYR A 318 -18.91 -5.83 15.06
N VAL A 319 -18.44 -7.00 14.63
CA VAL A 319 -18.98 -7.71 13.47
C VAL A 319 -19.33 -9.13 13.90
N ASN A 320 -20.59 -9.53 13.67
CA ASN A 320 -21.12 -10.83 14.09
C ASN A 320 -20.91 -11.11 15.59
N GLY A 321 -20.99 -10.06 16.43
CA GLY A 321 -20.78 -10.15 17.87
C GLY A 321 -19.32 -10.15 18.33
N GLN A 322 -18.34 -10.19 17.42
CA GLN A 322 -16.91 -10.13 17.71
C GLN A 322 -16.38 -8.70 17.59
N ARG A 323 -15.62 -8.21 18.58
CA ARG A 323 -14.93 -6.92 18.49
C ARG A 323 -13.82 -7.04 17.44
N VAL A 324 -13.75 -6.11 16.50
CA VAL A 324 -12.76 -6.13 15.41
C VAL A 324 -11.86 -4.91 15.45
N MET A 325 -10.66 -5.03 14.87
CA MET A 325 -9.74 -3.92 14.67
C MET A 325 -9.46 -3.71 13.18
N ILE A 326 -9.47 -2.44 12.79
CA ILE A 326 -9.30 -1.99 11.42
C ILE A 326 -7.81 -1.85 11.11
N LYS A 327 -7.36 -2.66 10.17
CA LYS A 327 -6.04 -2.62 9.53
C LYS A 327 -6.27 -2.12 8.11
N GLY A 328 -6.45 -0.80 8.00
CA GLY A 328 -6.97 -0.16 6.80
C GLY A 328 -5.94 0.62 6.00
N VAL A 329 -6.29 0.92 4.75
CA VAL A 329 -5.56 1.86 3.89
C VAL A 329 -6.55 2.72 3.09
N ASN A 330 -6.15 3.96 2.79
CA ASN A 330 -6.87 4.84 1.88
C ASN A 330 -6.54 4.45 0.43
N ARG A 331 -7.50 4.56 -0.49
CA ARG A 331 -7.29 4.25 -1.92
C ARG A 331 -7.93 5.29 -2.81
N HIS A 332 -7.13 5.84 -3.73
CA HIS A 332 -7.62 6.51 -4.93
C HIS A 332 -7.83 5.51 -6.08
N SER A 333 -8.85 5.75 -6.91
CA SER A 333 -9.09 4.95 -8.12
C SER A 333 -8.18 5.44 -9.23
N PHE A 334 -7.01 4.81 -9.39
CA PHE A 334 -5.93 5.36 -10.20
C PHE A 334 -5.01 4.30 -10.83
N ARG A 335 -4.58 4.56 -12.07
CA ARG A 335 -3.43 3.93 -12.77
C ARG A 335 -2.67 4.99 -13.58
N PRO A 336 -1.35 4.85 -13.79
CA PRO A 336 -0.58 5.86 -14.50
C PRO A 336 -1.04 6.14 -15.93
N GLU A 337 -1.37 5.09 -16.68
CA GLU A 337 -1.73 5.13 -18.11
C GLU A 337 -3.17 5.60 -18.34
N THR A 338 -4.06 5.30 -17.40
CA THR A 338 -5.52 5.40 -17.63
C THR A 338 -6.21 6.33 -16.62
N GLY A 339 -5.45 6.86 -15.67
CA GLY A 339 -5.91 7.79 -14.66
C GLY A 339 -7.01 7.10 -13.87
N ARG A 340 -8.21 7.65 -13.94
CA ARG A 340 -9.38 7.16 -13.19
C ARG A 340 -10.17 6.08 -13.91
N THR A 341 -9.85 5.80 -15.17
CA THR A 341 -10.52 4.74 -15.93
C THR A 341 -9.85 3.42 -15.62
N LEU A 342 -10.53 2.58 -14.83
CA LEU A 342 -10.01 1.29 -14.39
C LEU A 342 -10.72 0.14 -15.11
N SER A 343 -10.03 -0.99 -15.23
CA SER A 343 -10.63 -2.26 -15.63
C SER A 343 -11.05 -3.08 -14.41
N LYS A 344 -11.88 -4.11 -14.63
CA LYS A 344 -12.19 -5.12 -13.60
C LYS A 344 -10.91 -5.76 -13.04
N LYS A 345 -9.91 -6.01 -13.89
CA LYS A 345 -8.62 -6.56 -13.46
C LYS A 345 -7.89 -5.61 -12.53
N ASN A 346 -7.86 -4.31 -12.86
CA ASN A 346 -7.22 -3.30 -11.99
C ASN A 346 -7.88 -3.25 -10.60
N ASN A 347 -9.20 -3.31 -10.53
CA ASN A 347 -9.91 -3.34 -9.26
C ASN A 347 -9.62 -4.62 -8.47
N TYR A 348 -9.56 -5.77 -9.16
CA TYR A 348 -9.18 -7.04 -8.53
C TYR A 348 -7.77 -7.02 -7.93
N ASP A 349 -6.81 -6.55 -8.72
CA ASP A 349 -5.41 -6.48 -8.32
C ASP A 349 -5.20 -5.57 -7.09
N ASP A 350 -5.95 -4.46 -6.99
CA ASP A 350 -5.86 -3.55 -5.83
C ASP A 350 -6.33 -4.23 -4.54
N VAL A 351 -7.49 -4.89 -4.57
CA VAL A 351 -8.00 -5.60 -3.39
C VAL A 351 -7.06 -6.75 -3.00
N LYS A 352 -6.52 -7.46 -3.99
CA LYS A 352 -5.52 -8.51 -3.74
C LYS A 352 -4.27 -7.94 -3.08
N LEU A 353 -3.73 -6.83 -3.60
CA LEU A 353 -2.55 -6.17 -3.03
C LEU A 353 -2.78 -5.74 -1.57
N ILE A 354 -3.94 -5.19 -1.25
CA ILE A 354 -4.34 -4.85 0.13
C ILE A 354 -4.32 -6.11 1.01
N LYS A 355 -4.91 -7.22 0.54
CA LYS A 355 -4.93 -8.51 1.25
C LYS A 355 -3.52 -9.10 1.46
N GLU A 356 -2.63 -8.96 0.48
CA GLU A 356 -1.24 -9.42 0.56
C GLU A 356 -0.43 -8.75 1.68
N MET A 357 -0.85 -7.56 2.13
CA MET A 357 -0.27 -6.86 3.29
C MET A 357 -0.98 -7.19 4.63
N ASN A 358 -1.81 -8.23 4.66
CA ASN A 358 -2.60 -8.65 5.83
C ASN A 358 -3.62 -7.60 6.33
N MET A 359 -3.99 -6.64 5.48
CA MET A 359 -5.03 -5.63 5.76
C MET A 359 -6.43 -6.24 5.68
N ASN A 360 -7.39 -5.60 6.35
CA ASN A 360 -8.80 -6.03 6.36
C ASN A 360 -9.80 -4.94 5.99
N ALA A 361 -9.33 -3.72 5.68
CA ALA A 361 -10.21 -2.62 5.34
C ALA A 361 -9.64 -1.65 4.31
N VAL A 362 -10.52 -0.90 3.65
CA VAL A 362 -10.16 0.17 2.72
C VAL A 362 -11.12 1.36 2.85
N ARG A 363 -10.57 2.57 2.81
CA ARG A 363 -11.35 3.81 2.71
C ARG A 363 -11.29 4.35 1.28
N LEU A 364 -12.44 4.65 0.71
CA LEU A 364 -12.56 5.15 -0.67
C LEU A 364 -12.33 6.67 -0.70
N SER A 365 -11.07 7.06 -0.58
CA SER A 365 -10.65 8.45 -0.53
C SER A 365 -10.73 9.10 -1.91
N HIS A 366 -11.43 10.22 -2.14
CA HIS A 366 -12.52 10.75 -1.31
C HIS A 366 -13.77 10.78 -2.18
N TYR A 367 -14.20 9.61 -2.66
CA TYR A 367 -15.32 9.46 -3.59
C TYR A 367 -15.72 7.97 -3.75
N PRO A 368 -16.94 7.67 -4.23
CA PRO A 368 -17.34 6.30 -4.53
C PRO A 368 -16.48 5.68 -5.65
N SER A 369 -15.98 4.48 -5.38
CA SER A 369 -15.17 3.71 -6.33
C SER A 369 -16.05 3.05 -7.39
N ASP A 370 -15.38 2.43 -8.37
CA ASP A 370 -15.96 1.59 -9.41
C ASP A 370 -16.75 0.43 -8.77
N PRO A 371 -17.92 0.07 -9.31
CA PRO A 371 -18.74 -1.03 -8.79
C PRO A 371 -17.95 -2.35 -8.66
N GLU A 372 -17.09 -2.65 -9.63
CA GLU A 372 -16.28 -3.87 -9.65
C GLU A 372 -15.27 -3.92 -8.49
N PHE A 373 -14.88 -2.78 -7.92
CA PHE A 373 -14.05 -2.74 -6.73
C PHE A 373 -14.82 -3.23 -5.50
N LEU A 374 -16.05 -2.74 -5.30
CA LEU A 374 -16.92 -3.23 -4.22
C LEU A 374 -17.29 -4.70 -4.40
N ASP A 375 -17.51 -5.13 -5.65
CA ASP A 375 -17.69 -6.55 -5.97
C ASP A 375 -16.52 -7.40 -5.50
N THR A 376 -15.30 -6.92 -5.78
CA THR A 376 -14.09 -7.63 -5.36
C THR A 376 -13.92 -7.58 -3.84
N CYS A 377 -14.24 -6.46 -3.17
CA CYS A 377 -14.19 -6.38 -1.70
C CYS A 377 -15.18 -7.34 -1.03
N ASP A 378 -16.36 -7.57 -1.63
CA ASP A 378 -17.29 -8.58 -1.15
C ASP A 378 -16.70 -9.99 -1.27
N GLU A 379 -16.06 -10.29 -2.40
CA GLU A 379 -15.56 -11.62 -2.77
C GLU A 379 -14.27 -12.01 -2.04
N LEU A 380 -13.30 -11.10 -1.95
CA LEU A 380 -12.02 -11.33 -1.29
C LEU A 380 -12.03 -10.96 0.20
N GLY A 381 -13.06 -10.22 0.63
CA GLY A 381 -13.28 -9.86 2.02
C GLY A 381 -12.44 -8.66 2.45
N LEU A 382 -13.01 -7.46 2.35
CA LEU A 382 -12.57 -6.23 3.02
C LEU A 382 -13.76 -5.50 3.61
N TYR A 383 -13.57 -4.84 4.75
CA TYR A 383 -14.46 -3.77 5.18
C TYR A 383 -14.21 -2.53 4.34
N VAL A 384 -15.26 -1.85 3.88
CA VAL A 384 -15.09 -0.59 3.13
C VAL A 384 -15.89 0.56 3.71
N MET A 385 -15.23 1.71 3.75
CA MET A 385 -15.84 3.01 4.01
C MET A 385 -16.10 3.69 2.66
N VAL A 386 -17.37 3.83 2.28
CA VAL A 386 -17.77 4.50 1.04
C VAL A 386 -18.02 5.97 1.34
N GLU A 387 -17.34 6.85 0.63
CA GLU A 387 -17.28 8.28 0.94
C GLU A 387 -17.97 9.12 -0.13
N LEU A 388 -18.86 10.01 0.33
CA LEU A 388 -19.32 11.13 -0.49
C LEU A 388 -18.14 12.07 -0.70
N ALA A 389 -17.90 12.49 -1.93
CA ALA A 389 -16.86 13.45 -2.23
C ALA A 389 -17.05 14.80 -1.52
N GLY A 390 -15.92 15.49 -1.39
CA GLY A 390 -15.75 16.63 -0.53
C GLY A 390 -14.42 16.50 0.18
N TRP A 391 -13.56 17.50 0.03
CA TRP A 391 -12.32 17.64 0.78
C TRP A 391 -12.40 18.95 1.55
N HIS A 392 -11.49 19.92 1.46
CA HIS A 392 -11.71 21.18 2.21
C HIS A 392 -12.90 22.02 1.73
N GLY A 393 -13.54 21.64 0.61
CA GLY A 393 -14.81 22.17 0.14
C GLY A 393 -15.92 21.12 0.18
N LYS A 394 -17.18 21.58 0.27
CA LYS A 394 -18.38 20.73 0.34
C LYS A 394 -19.37 21.06 -0.76
N TYR A 395 -20.18 20.08 -1.14
CA TYR A 395 -21.37 20.35 -1.95
C TYR A 395 -22.39 21.19 -1.20
N ASP A 396 -23.12 22.02 -1.94
CA ASP A 396 -24.39 22.57 -1.45
C ASP A 396 -25.42 21.44 -1.22
N SER A 397 -26.45 21.74 -0.42
CA SER A 397 -27.41 20.72 0.01
C SER A 397 -28.28 20.17 -1.13
N ASN A 398 -28.48 20.92 -2.22
CA ASN A 398 -29.30 20.47 -3.35
C ASN A 398 -28.56 19.44 -4.20
N VAL A 399 -27.29 19.70 -4.54
CA VAL A 399 -26.46 18.74 -5.28
C VAL A 399 -26.07 17.59 -4.37
N GLY A 400 -25.57 17.87 -3.16
CA GLY A 400 -25.12 16.86 -2.21
C GLY A 400 -26.19 15.82 -1.87
N ALA A 401 -27.45 16.23 -1.66
CA ALA A 401 -28.54 15.28 -1.42
C ALA A 401 -28.77 14.31 -2.59
N LYS A 402 -28.69 14.79 -3.84
CA LYS A 402 -28.82 13.91 -5.02
C LYS A 402 -27.67 12.91 -5.09
N LEU A 403 -26.45 13.36 -4.84
CA LEU A 403 -25.25 12.52 -4.88
C LEU A 403 -25.24 11.47 -3.77
N VAL A 404 -25.73 11.79 -2.57
CA VAL A 404 -25.96 10.79 -1.51
C VAL A 404 -26.97 9.73 -1.97
N HIS A 405 -28.07 10.15 -2.61
CA HIS A 405 -29.06 9.20 -3.13
C HIS A 405 -28.48 8.29 -4.21
N GLU A 406 -27.68 8.83 -5.13
CA GLU A 406 -27.02 8.07 -6.20
C GLU A 406 -26.01 7.07 -5.64
N MET A 407 -25.18 7.49 -4.68
CA MET A 407 -24.20 6.64 -4.01
C MET A 407 -24.86 5.52 -3.19
N VAL A 408 -25.73 5.86 -2.25
CA VAL A 408 -26.30 4.87 -1.33
C VAL A 408 -27.20 3.89 -2.07
N LYS A 409 -28.04 4.35 -3.02
CA LYS A 409 -28.92 3.43 -3.78
C LYS A 409 -28.12 2.45 -4.64
N ARG A 410 -26.93 2.82 -5.12
CA ARG A 410 -26.04 1.92 -5.87
C ARG A 410 -25.41 0.89 -4.93
N ASP A 411 -24.96 1.31 -3.75
CA ASP A 411 -23.99 0.53 -2.97
C ASP A 411 -24.56 -0.18 -1.72
N VAL A 412 -25.82 0.10 -1.34
CA VAL A 412 -26.42 -0.37 -0.06
C VAL A 412 -26.40 -1.89 0.16
N ASN A 413 -26.46 -2.67 -0.92
CA ASN A 413 -26.55 -4.13 -0.87
C ASN A 413 -25.20 -4.83 -0.68
N HIS A 414 -24.08 -4.14 -0.84
CA HIS A 414 -22.76 -4.74 -0.67
C HIS A 414 -22.53 -5.14 0.79
N PRO A 415 -22.22 -6.42 1.09
CA PRO A 415 -21.71 -6.77 2.39
C PRO A 415 -20.41 -5.99 2.65
N SER A 416 -19.42 -5.88 1.79
CA SER A 416 -18.17 -5.17 2.16
C SER A 416 -18.33 -3.76 2.75
N VAL A 417 -19.35 -2.99 2.34
CA VAL A 417 -19.66 -1.66 2.88
C VAL A 417 -20.03 -1.73 4.37
N THR A 418 -19.20 -1.11 5.21
CA THR A 418 -19.35 -1.07 6.67
C THR A 418 -19.75 0.32 7.16
N TRP A 419 -19.26 1.37 6.50
CA TRP A 419 -19.55 2.77 6.82
C TRP A 419 -19.91 3.55 5.57
N TRP A 420 -20.76 4.55 5.78
CA TRP A 420 -20.82 5.71 4.89
C TRP A 420 -19.94 6.83 5.44
N SER A 421 -19.48 7.73 4.59
CA SER A 421 -18.72 8.92 4.98
C SER A 421 -19.24 10.15 4.22
N ASN A 422 -19.25 11.32 4.88
CA ASN A 422 -19.72 12.59 4.33
C ASN A 422 -18.58 13.62 4.26
N GLY A 423 -17.86 13.59 3.13
CA GLY A 423 -16.71 14.46 2.86
C GLY A 423 -15.50 14.16 3.73
N ASN A 424 -14.44 14.91 3.53
CA ASN A 424 -13.15 14.79 4.20
C ASN A 424 -12.64 16.17 4.64
N GLU A 425 -11.92 16.27 5.75
CA GLU A 425 -11.15 17.48 6.15
C GLU A 425 -11.87 18.84 5.99
N GLY A 426 -13.09 18.97 6.55
CA GLY A 426 -13.92 20.18 6.45
C GLY A 426 -15.00 20.14 5.35
N GLY A 427 -14.94 19.18 4.44
CA GLY A 427 -15.85 19.01 3.29
C GLY A 427 -17.21 18.45 3.59
N HIS A 428 -17.53 18.34 4.87
CA HIS A 428 -18.77 17.79 5.34
C HIS A 428 -19.90 18.80 5.15
N ASN A 429 -21.02 18.34 4.59
CA ASN A 429 -22.29 19.04 4.70
C ASN A 429 -23.20 18.32 5.70
N LEU A 430 -23.27 18.78 6.95
CA LEU A 430 -24.07 18.09 7.97
C LEU A 430 -25.59 18.15 7.71
N GLU A 431 -26.07 19.08 6.86
CA GLU A 431 -27.50 19.18 6.54
C GLU A 431 -28.02 17.98 5.75
N ILE A 432 -27.12 17.27 5.06
CA ILE A 432 -27.45 16.10 4.23
C ILE A 432 -27.22 14.76 4.96
N ASP A 433 -26.76 14.76 6.22
CA ASP A 433 -26.62 13.52 7.02
C ASP A 433 -27.97 12.78 7.15
N LYS A 434 -29.07 13.53 7.18
CA LYS A 434 -30.45 13.00 7.23
C LYS A 434 -30.84 12.17 6.00
N GLU A 435 -30.13 12.30 4.89
CA GLU A 435 -30.44 11.60 3.63
C GLU A 435 -30.00 10.13 3.65
N PHE A 436 -29.01 9.76 4.49
CA PHE A 436 -28.45 8.41 4.52
C PHE A 436 -29.40 7.39 5.14
N ALA A 437 -29.91 7.66 6.35
CA ALA A 437 -30.68 6.70 7.13
C ALA A 437 -31.98 6.20 6.45
N PRO A 438 -32.74 7.02 5.70
CA PRO A 438 -33.91 6.55 4.95
C PRO A 438 -33.58 5.60 3.79
N LEU A 439 -32.35 5.63 3.28
CA LEU A 439 -31.91 4.84 2.12
C LEU A 439 -31.27 3.51 2.53
N ASP A 440 -30.70 3.42 3.73
CA ASP A 440 -30.04 2.23 4.24
C ASP A 440 -30.86 1.52 5.35
N PRO A 441 -31.49 0.36 5.06
CA PRO A 441 -32.23 -0.39 6.08
C PRO A 441 -31.32 -0.98 7.17
N GLN A 442 -30.02 -1.15 6.91
CA GLN A 442 -29.06 -1.69 7.88
C GLN A 442 -28.65 -0.66 8.95
N LYS A 443 -28.94 0.64 8.71
CA LYS A 443 -28.57 1.74 9.62
C LYS A 443 -27.07 1.81 9.91
N ARG A 444 -26.25 1.63 8.86
CA ARG A 444 -24.80 1.76 8.99
C ARG A 444 -24.43 3.17 9.48
N PRO A 445 -23.36 3.30 10.29
CA PRO A 445 -22.85 4.60 10.72
C PRO A 445 -22.41 5.47 9.54
N VAL A 446 -22.65 6.78 9.68
CA VAL A 446 -22.13 7.83 8.79
C VAL A 446 -20.98 8.53 9.53
N LEU A 447 -19.78 8.46 8.98
CA LEU A 447 -18.58 9.04 9.56
C LEU A 447 -18.23 10.38 8.89
N HIS A 448 -17.44 11.18 9.60
CA HIS A 448 -16.90 12.45 9.12
C HIS A 448 -15.38 12.45 9.33
N PRO A 449 -14.61 11.92 8.37
CA PRO A 449 -13.16 11.89 8.40
C PRO A 449 -12.52 13.20 8.84
N GLN A 450 -11.44 13.12 9.62
CA GLN A 450 -10.81 14.27 10.27
C GLN A 450 -11.74 15.05 11.21
N LYS A 451 -12.67 14.37 11.89
CA LYS A 451 -13.58 14.99 12.86
C LYS A 451 -13.87 14.09 14.05
N ASN A 452 -14.10 14.72 15.20
CA ASN A 452 -14.76 14.08 16.34
C ASN A 452 -16.28 14.31 16.20
N PHE A 453 -17.01 13.26 15.79
CA PHE A 453 -18.44 13.33 15.53
C PHE A 453 -19.09 11.95 15.63
N GLY A 454 -20.37 11.89 16.02
CA GLY A 454 -21.15 10.65 15.99
C GLY A 454 -20.62 9.52 16.88
N GLY A 455 -19.82 9.85 17.91
CA GLY A 455 -19.17 8.87 18.79
C GLY A 455 -17.84 8.30 18.28
N PHE A 456 -17.32 8.84 17.17
CA PHE A 456 -16.00 8.49 16.62
C PHE A 456 -15.05 9.69 16.67
N GLU A 457 -13.80 9.42 17.02
CA GLU A 457 -12.65 10.32 16.89
C GLU A 457 -11.83 9.87 15.68
N THR A 458 -11.99 10.58 14.55
CA THR A 458 -11.39 10.21 13.25
C THR A 458 -10.28 11.17 12.80
N MET A 459 -9.77 12.02 13.68
CA MET A 459 -8.75 13.02 13.34
C MET A 459 -7.52 12.41 12.69
N HIS A 460 -7.05 13.08 11.64
CA HIS A 460 -5.91 12.63 10.86
C HIS A 460 -4.58 12.95 11.55
N TYR A 461 -3.58 12.09 11.34
CA TYR A 461 -2.16 12.34 11.59
C TYR A 461 -1.79 12.84 13.00
N ARG A 462 -2.61 12.56 14.01
CA ARG A 462 -2.25 12.83 15.40
C ARG A 462 -0.88 12.22 15.70
N SER A 463 -0.06 12.96 16.44
CA SER A 463 1.20 12.42 16.95
C SER A 463 0.96 11.20 17.85
N TYR A 464 2.03 10.47 18.16
CA TYR A 464 1.93 9.28 19.00
C TYR A 464 1.39 9.64 20.39
N GLY A 465 1.89 10.73 20.98
CA GLY A 465 1.44 11.23 22.28
C GLY A 465 -0.02 11.69 22.28
N GLU A 466 -0.44 12.48 21.28
CA GLU A 466 -1.85 12.88 21.17
C GLU A 466 -2.78 11.69 20.99
N SER A 467 -2.37 10.69 20.21
CA SER A 467 -3.15 9.47 20.04
C SER A 467 -3.40 8.77 21.38
N GLN A 468 -2.39 8.70 22.26
CA GLN A 468 -2.57 8.19 23.63
C GLN A 468 -3.62 8.98 24.42
N GLU A 469 -3.55 10.31 24.38
CA GLU A 469 -4.49 11.16 25.10
C GLU A 469 -5.93 10.99 24.61
N TYR A 470 -6.13 10.92 23.30
CA TYR A 470 -7.47 10.83 22.72
C TYR A 470 -8.09 9.45 22.86
N MET A 471 -7.31 8.37 22.86
CA MET A 471 -7.86 7.04 23.18
C MET A 471 -8.39 6.95 24.64
N ARG A 472 -7.98 7.86 25.54
CA ARG A 472 -8.51 7.99 26.90
C ARG A 472 -9.87 8.72 26.97
N LYS A 473 -10.35 9.32 25.88
CA LYS A 473 -11.66 9.98 25.78
C LYS A 473 -12.79 8.99 25.43
N PRO A 474 -14.08 9.33 25.63
CA PRO A 474 -15.19 8.38 25.49
C PRO A 474 -15.49 7.93 24.05
N GLU A 475 -14.99 8.61 23.03
CA GLU A 475 -15.22 8.28 21.63
C GLU A 475 -14.43 7.04 21.19
N ILE A 476 -14.92 6.36 20.16
CA ILE A 476 -14.17 5.29 19.49
C ILE A 476 -13.07 5.93 18.67
N PHE A 477 -11.82 5.64 19.02
CA PHE A 477 -10.66 6.17 18.33
C PHE A 477 -10.36 5.35 17.07
N MET A 478 -10.51 5.96 15.90
CA MET A 478 -10.27 5.34 14.60
C MET A 478 -9.86 6.41 13.58
N PRO A 479 -8.59 6.84 13.56
CA PRO A 479 -8.12 7.81 12.58
C PRO A 479 -8.37 7.29 11.16
N THR A 480 -9.02 8.11 10.33
CA THR A 480 -9.28 7.81 8.92
C THR A 480 -8.06 8.03 8.03
N GLU A 481 -7.03 8.69 8.56
CA GLU A 481 -5.67 8.79 7.99
C GLU A 481 -4.65 8.84 9.14
N PHE A 482 -3.65 7.96 9.15
CA PHE A 482 -2.49 8.05 10.04
C PHE A 482 -1.24 7.53 9.32
N LEU A 483 -0.05 7.94 9.80
CA LEU A 483 1.24 7.54 9.23
C LEU A 483 1.32 7.75 7.71
N HIS A 484 1.51 9.02 7.33
CA HIS A 484 1.53 9.46 5.94
C HIS A 484 2.79 8.98 5.19
N GLY A 485 2.60 8.33 4.04
CA GLY A 485 3.64 7.71 3.22
C GLY A 485 4.40 8.57 2.24
N LEU A 486 4.58 9.87 2.49
CA LEU A 486 5.29 10.72 1.52
C LEU A 486 6.69 10.15 1.26
N TYR A 487 7.02 9.88 -0.01
CA TYR A 487 8.27 9.24 -0.45
C TYR A 487 8.58 7.92 0.30
N ASP A 488 7.52 7.28 0.81
CA ASP A 488 7.43 6.19 1.80
C ASP A 488 8.38 6.26 3.00
N GLY A 489 8.64 7.49 3.46
CA GLY A 489 9.29 7.70 4.75
C GLY A 489 8.42 7.46 5.97
N GLY A 490 7.16 7.02 5.83
CA GLY A 490 6.18 7.20 6.91
C GLY A 490 5.13 6.11 7.14
N HIS A 491 4.94 5.12 6.25
CA HIS A 491 3.96 4.06 6.50
C HIS A 491 4.45 3.03 7.50
N GLY A 492 5.57 2.36 7.21
CA GLY A 492 6.16 1.38 8.12
C GLY A 492 6.90 2.03 9.29
N ALA A 493 7.30 3.29 9.15
CA ALA A 493 8.04 4.03 10.16
C ALA A 493 7.14 4.41 11.35
N GLY A 494 7.40 3.79 12.50
CA GLY A 494 6.60 3.94 13.72
C GLY A 494 5.33 3.09 13.75
N LEU A 495 4.99 2.35 12.68
CA LEU A 495 3.77 1.52 12.64
C LEU A 495 3.71 0.52 13.79
N TRP A 496 4.86 -0.08 14.14
CA TRP A 496 4.94 -1.01 15.26
C TRP A 496 4.48 -0.36 16.57
N ASP A 497 4.99 0.84 16.86
CA ASP A 497 4.67 1.57 18.08
C ASP A 497 3.18 1.93 18.12
N TYR A 498 2.67 2.54 17.05
CA TYR A 498 1.26 2.89 16.96
C TYR A 498 0.36 1.66 17.08
N TRP A 499 0.70 0.57 16.38
CA TRP A 499 -0.12 -0.63 16.38
C TRP A 499 -0.17 -1.32 17.75
N GLU A 500 0.99 -1.49 18.39
CA GLU A 500 1.08 -2.11 19.72
C GLU A 500 0.38 -1.26 20.79
N MET A 501 0.40 0.07 20.65
CA MET A 501 -0.34 0.98 21.51
C MET A 501 -1.85 0.90 21.25
N MET A 502 -2.29 1.02 19.98
CA MET A 502 -3.68 1.02 19.57
C MET A 502 -4.40 -0.27 19.99
N ARG A 503 -3.79 -1.43 19.73
CA ARG A 503 -4.43 -2.74 20.01
C ARG A 503 -4.67 -3.01 21.49
N LYS A 504 -3.89 -2.39 22.38
CA LYS A 504 -4.03 -2.53 23.83
C LYS A 504 -5.13 -1.65 24.39
N HIS A 505 -5.62 -0.67 23.63
CA HIS A 505 -6.62 0.27 24.12
C HIS A 505 -8.04 -0.22 23.76
N PRO A 506 -8.92 -0.44 24.76
CA PRO A 506 -10.24 -1.05 24.51
C PRO A 506 -11.12 -0.28 23.54
N ARG A 507 -10.98 1.05 23.46
CA ARG A 507 -11.78 1.95 22.61
C ARG A 507 -11.17 2.27 21.25
N CYS A 508 -9.99 1.74 20.95
CA CYS A 508 -9.39 1.92 19.63
C CYS A 508 -9.93 0.86 18.68
N ALA A 509 -10.46 1.29 17.54
CA ALA A 509 -10.91 0.40 16.48
C ALA A 509 -9.88 0.25 15.36
N GLY A 510 -8.62 0.66 15.55
CA GLY A 510 -7.59 0.65 14.50
C GLY A 510 -7.58 1.94 13.68
N GLY A 511 -7.27 1.88 12.39
CA GLY A 511 -7.22 3.07 11.52
C GLY A 511 -6.83 2.77 10.07
N PHE A 512 -6.63 3.82 9.26
CA PHE A 512 -6.29 3.72 7.84
C PHE A 512 -5.01 4.47 7.47
N LEU A 513 -4.06 3.79 6.84
CA LEU A 513 -2.82 4.39 6.31
C LEU A 513 -3.11 5.28 5.09
N TRP A 514 -2.35 6.37 4.91
CA TRP A 514 -2.45 7.24 3.72
C TRP A 514 -1.16 7.18 2.89
N VAL A 515 -1.17 6.59 1.68
CA VAL A 515 -2.25 5.97 0.86
C VAL A 515 -1.73 4.69 0.18
N LEU A 516 -2.59 3.90 -0.49
CA LEU A 516 -2.20 2.62 -1.11
C LEU A 516 -1.03 2.77 -2.11
N ALA A 517 -1.17 3.63 -3.12
CA ALA A 517 -0.23 3.76 -4.23
C ALA A 517 0.01 5.22 -4.61
N ASP A 518 1.21 5.52 -5.10
CA ASP A 518 1.55 6.83 -5.67
C ASP A 518 0.63 7.18 -6.86
N GLU A 519 0.14 8.42 -6.91
CA GLU A 519 -0.71 8.97 -7.96
C GLU A 519 0.09 9.59 -9.12
N GLY A 520 1.03 8.81 -9.65
CA GLY A 520 1.90 9.21 -10.75
C GLY A 520 1.19 9.09 -12.09
N VAL A 521 0.87 10.21 -12.76
CA VAL A 521 0.29 10.18 -14.11
C VAL A 521 1.38 9.97 -15.15
N MET A 522 1.16 9.05 -16.10
CA MET A 522 1.98 8.99 -17.31
C MET A 522 1.60 10.14 -18.26
N ARG A 523 2.43 11.18 -18.29
CA ARG A 523 2.19 12.41 -19.04
C ARG A 523 2.41 12.20 -20.52
N THR A 524 1.31 12.15 -21.28
CA THR A 524 1.33 12.04 -22.75
C THR A 524 1.87 13.29 -23.45
N ASP A 525 1.99 14.42 -22.74
CA ASP A 525 2.64 15.66 -23.18
C ASP A 525 4.11 15.78 -22.75
N GLN A 526 4.66 14.78 -22.05
CA GLN A 526 6.03 14.77 -21.54
C GLN A 526 6.70 13.42 -21.81
N ASP A 527 6.55 12.90 -23.02
CA ASP A 527 7.21 11.68 -23.51
C ASP A 527 7.01 10.44 -22.60
N GLY A 528 5.86 10.34 -21.94
CA GLY A 528 5.51 9.21 -21.08
C GLY A 528 6.14 9.27 -19.68
N ARG A 529 6.69 10.42 -19.26
CA ARG A 529 7.19 10.61 -17.89
C ARG A 529 6.07 10.40 -16.86
N ILE A 530 6.37 9.67 -15.79
CA ILE A 530 5.50 9.57 -14.63
C ILE A 530 5.62 10.83 -13.79
N ASP A 531 4.49 11.49 -13.55
CA ASP A 531 4.40 12.78 -12.88
C ASP A 531 3.58 12.64 -11.59
N ASN A 532 4.26 12.71 -10.45
CA ASN A 532 3.65 12.78 -9.12
C ASN A 532 3.36 14.23 -8.67
N VAL A 533 3.63 15.24 -9.52
CA VAL A 533 3.50 16.66 -9.16
C VAL A 533 4.33 17.01 -7.91
N GLY A 534 5.56 16.47 -7.88
CA GLY A 534 6.46 16.61 -6.74
C GLY A 534 6.02 15.80 -5.54
N ASN A 535 5.67 16.46 -4.44
CA ASN A 535 5.33 15.85 -3.15
C ASN A 535 3.82 15.67 -2.91
N TYR A 536 2.99 15.90 -3.93
CA TYR A 536 1.53 15.75 -3.81
C TYR A 536 1.04 14.35 -4.17
N GLY A 537 1.59 13.72 -5.21
CA GLY A 537 1.18 12.38 -5.64
C GLY A 537 2.07 11.23 -5.14
N ALA A 538 3.21 11.52 -4.51
CA ALA A 538 4.20 10.52 -4.10
C ALA A 538 4.00 10.06 -2.64
N ASP A 539 2.79 9.58 -2.33
CA ASP A 539 2.32 9.32 -0.96
C ASP A 539 2.06 7.82 -0.64
N GLY A 540 2.36 6.92 -1.58
CA GLY A 540 1.98 5.51 -1.59
C GLY A 540 2.81 4.57 -0.72
N ILE A 541 2.23 3.43 -0.34
CA ILE A 541 2.97 2.26 0.19
C ILE A 541 3.73 1.58 -0.97
N VAL A 542 3.18 1.67 -2.16
CA VAL A 542 3.74 1.16 -3.41
C VAL A 542 3.82 2.25 -4.46
N GLY A 543 4.71 2.09 -5.44
CA GLY A 543 4.85 3.00 -6.56
C GLY A 543 3.61 3.01 -7.50
N PRO A 544 3.62 3.86 -8.55
CA PRO A 544 2.48 4.04 -9.45
C PRO A 544 2.09 2.77 -10.23
N HIS A 545 3.03 1.84 -10.47
CA HIS A 545 2.77 0.52 -11.05
C HIS A 545 2.73 -0.60 -10.00
N HIS A 546 2.57 -0.22 -8.73
CA HIS A 546 2.60 -1.06 -7.54
C HIS A 546 3.95 -1.72 -7.25
N GLU A 547 5.04 -1.04 -7.60
CA GLU A 547 6.37 -1.44 -7.15
C GLU A 547 6.41 -1.47 -5.62
N ARG A 548 6.81 -2.61 -5.04
CA ARG A 548 6.79 -2.81 -3.59
C ARG A 548 8.00 -2.14 -2.96
N GLU A 549 7.74 -1.27 -1.98
CA GLU A 549 8.77 -0.61 -1.18
C GLU A 549 8.97 -1.28 0.18
N GLY A 550 9.93 -0.80 0.98
CA GLY A 550 10.21 -1.34 2.31
C GLY A 550 8.97 -1.39 3.22
N SER A 551 8.10 -0.37 3.21
CA SER A 551 6.93 -0.38 4.08
C SER A 551 5.89 -1.43 3.69
N PHE A 552 5.80 -1.88 2.42
CA PHE A 552 4.92 -2.99 2.04
C PHE A 552 5.17 -4.21 2.94
N TYR A 553 6.45 -4.57 3.10
CA TYR A 553 6.85 -5.73 3.89
C TYR A 553 6.75 -5.46 5.39
N THR A 554 7.06 -4.23 5.84
CA THR A 554 6.85 -3.83 7.24
C THR A 554 5.38 -3.98 7.64
N VAL A 555 4.45 -3.46 6.83
CA VAL A 555 3.01 -3.56 7.08
C VAL A 555 2.59 -5.02 7.08
N LYS A 556 3.01 -5.80 6.07
CA LYS A 556 2.73 -7.24 5.99
C LYS A 556 3.12 -7.97 7.28
N GLN A 557 4.32 -7.74 7.79
CA GLN A 557 4.78 -8.36 9.04
C GLN A 557 3.96 -7.93 10.27
N ILE A 558 3.84 -6.62 10.50
CA ILE A 558 3.23 -6.07 11.72
C ILE A 558 1.74 -6.43 11.81
N TRP A 559 1.06 -6.45 10.68
CA TRP A 559 -0.37 -6.74 10.58
C TRP A 559 -0.72 -8.20 10.29
N SER A 560 0.30 -9.07 10.20
CA SER A 560 0.10 -10.51 10.16
C SER A 560 -0.80 -10.95 11.33
N PRO A 561 -1.90 -11.67 11.04
CA PRO A 561 -2.82 -12.17 12.06
C PRO A 561 -2.23 -13.34 12.84
N VAL A 562 -1.08 -13.87 12.44
CA VAL A 562 -0.28 -14.82 13.22
C VAL A 562 0.97 -14.09 13.68
N GLN A 563 1.31 -14.18 14.97
CA GLN A 563 2.52 -13.58 15.52
C GLN A 563 3.33 -14.62 16.29
N VAL A 564 4.59 -14.80 15.89
CA VAL A 564 5.55 -15.65 16.60
C VAL A 564 6.31 -14.79 17.61
N MET A 565 6.18 -15.12 18.89
CA MET A 565 6.66 -14.26 19.99
C MET A 565 8.11 -14.53 20.39
N ASN A 566 8.73 -15.58 19.85
CA ASN A 566 10.12 -15.92 20.12
C ASN A 566 11.07 -14.96 19.38
N THR A 567 11.80 -14.11 20.10
CA THR A 567 12.84 -13.24 19.53
C THR A 567 14.20 -13.93 19.42
N SER A 568 14.40 -15.06 20.11
CA SER A 568 15.62 -15.87 20.06
C SER A 568 15.30 -17.34 20.36
N LEU A 569 16.17 -18.25 19.90
CA LEU A 569 16.04 -19.69 20.15
C LEU A 569 17.11 -20.16 21.14
N PRO A 570 16.76 -20.75 22.29
CA PRO A 570 17.73 -21.29 23.24
C PRO A 570 18.47 -22.52 22.69
N ASP A 571 19.61 -22.88 23.26
CA ASP A 571 20.41 -24.04 22.80
C ASP A 571 19.63 -25.36 22.86
N ASN A 572 18.80 -25.52 23.90
CA ASN A 572 17.91 -26.66 24.09
C ASN A 572 16.53 -26.47 23.43
N PHE A 573 16.40 -25.58 22.44
CA PHE A 573 15.15 -25.37 21.74
C PHE A 573 14.66 -26.67 21.10
N ASP A 574 13.43 -27.02 21.43
CA ASP A 574 12.84 -28.30 21.07
C ASP A 574 11.88 -28.20 19.88
N GLY A 575 11.77 -27.02 19.24
CA GLY A 575 10.81 -26.75 18.17
C GLY A 575 9.47 -26.17 18.64
N THR A 576 9.33 -25.77 19.91
CA THR A 576 8.09 -25.19 20.43
C THR A 576 8.11 -23.65 20.39
N PHE A 577 7.29 -23.06 19.53
CA PHE A 577 7.10 -21.61 19.44
C PHE A 577 5.91 -21.14 20.29
N ASN A 578 6.03 -19.96 20.88
CA ASN A 578 4.90 -19.20 21.44
C ASN A 578 4.26 -18.39 20.32
N ILE A 579 2.96 -18.55 20.11
CA ILE A 579 2.22 -17.90 19.03
C ILE A 579 0.97 -17.21 19.56
N GLU A 580 0.70 -16.01 19.06
CA GLU A 580 -0.58 -15.31 19.22
C GLU A 580 -1.44 -15.48 17.95
N ASN A 581 -2.70 -15.84 18.15
CA ASN A 581 -3.73 -15.74 17.13
C ASN A 581 -4.40 -14.36 17.21
N ARG A 582 -4.08 -13.50 16.23
CA ARG A 582 -4.65 -12.15 16.07
C ARG A 582 -5.69 -12.08 14.95
N TYR A 583 -6.19 -13.21 14.44
CA TYR A 583 -7.43 -13.25 13.64
C TYR A 583 -8.65 -12.91 14.51
N ASP A 584 -9.69 -12.37 13.89
CA ASP A 584 -10.99 -12.09 14.50
C ASP A 584 -11.91 -13.32 14.46
N PHE A 585 -11.85 -14.14 13.40
CA PHE A 585 -12.80 -15.24 13.20
C PHE A 585 -12.15 -16.61 12.92
N THR A 586 -10.87 -16.65 12.56
CA THR A 586 -10.16 -17.86 12.13
C THR A 586 -9.35 -18.49 13.26
N ASN A 587 -9.49 -19.81 13.46
CA ASN A 587 -8.67 -20.57 14.39
C ASN A 587 -7.35 -20.98 13.71
N LEU A 588 -6.24 -21.03 14.46
CA LEU A 588 -4.94 -21.39 13.87
C LEU A 588 -4.86 -22.82 13.37
N LYS A 589 -5.71 -23.75 13.80
CA LYS A 589 -5.73 -25.12 13.26
C LYS A 589 -6.09 -25.18 11.78
N ASP A 590 -6.73 -24.14 11.26
CA ASP A 590 -7.06 -24.00 9.84
C ASP A 590 -5.91 -23.37 9.04
N CYS A 591 -4.86 -22.89 9.71
CA CYS A 591 -3.65 -22.34 9.10
C CYS A 591 -2.56 -23.41 8.93
N LYS A 592 -1.57 -23.12 8.08
CA LYS A 592 -0.42 -24.00 7.85
C LYS A 592 0.88 -23.28 8.16
N PHE A 593 1.89 -24.04 8.55
CA PHE A 593 3.22 -23.53 8.84
C PHE A 593 4.26 -24.35 8.11
N LYS A 594 5.19 -23.68 7.46
CA LYS A 594 6.35 -24.31 6.82
C LYS A 594 7.62 -23.84 7.53
N TRP A 595 8.46 -24.77 7.94
CA TRP A 595 9.78 -24.45 8.48
C TRP A 595 10.88 -24.89 7.53
N VAL A 596 11.97 -24.12 7.46
CA VAL A 596 13.12 -24.39 6.60
C VAL A 596 14.41 -24.11 7.35
N LEU A 597 15.34 -25.07 7.36
CA LEU A 597 16.71 -24.92 7.85
C LEU A 597 17.64 -24.69 6.66
N LYS A 598 18.39 -23.58 6.66
CA LYS A 598 19.30 -23.23 5.55
C LYS A 598 20.75 -23.20 6.01
N SER A 599 21.66 -23.56 5.10
CA SER A 599 23.05 -23.11 5.16
C SER A 599 23.21 -21.86 4.31
N LEU A 600 23.97 -20.91 4.83
CA LEU A 600 24.27 -19.60 4.27
C LEU A 600 25.79 -19.40 4.14
N LYS A 601 26.57 -20.51 4.12
CA LYS A 601 28.00 -20.50 3.84
C LYS A 601 28.24 -20.62 2.34
N GLY A 602 28.66 -19.52 1.71
CA GLY A 602 28.81 -19.44 0.26
C GLY A 602 27.46 -19.21 -0.41
N GLU A 603 26.88 -20.25 -1.00
CA GLU A 603 25.54 -20.18 -1.61
C GLU A 603 24.45 -20.66 -0.65
N GLU A 604 23.25 -20.10 -0.78
CA GLU A 604 22.09 -20.54 0.00
C GLU A 604 21.72 -21.99 -0.35
N LYS A 605 21.62 -22.84 0.68
CA LYS A 605 21.20 -24.24 0.52
C LYS A 605 20.21 -24.66 1.59
N ILE A 606 19.06 -25.18 1.16
CA ILE A 606 18.12 -25.85 2.08
C ILE A 606 18.74 -27.16 2.58
N LEU A 607 18.90 -27.29 3.89
CA LEU A 607 19.40 -28.50 4.54
C LEU A 607 18.25 -29.41 4.96
N ASN A 608 17.16 -28.84 5.45
CA ASN A 608 15.96 -29.57 5.84
C ASN A 608 14.75 -28.64 5.82
N GLN A 609 13.54 -29.21 5.74
CA GLN A 609 12.30 -28.46 5.78
C GLN A 609 11.15 -29.39 6.20
N GLY A 610 10.05 -28.80 6.64
CA GLY A 610 8.83 -29.54 6.92
C GLY A 610 7.63 -28.62 7.03
N GLU A 611 6.46 -29.24 7.09
CA GLU A 611 5.18 -28.56 7.24
C GLU A 611 4.42 -29.12 8.43
N VAL A 612 3.71 -28.26 9.14
CA VAL A 612 2.78 -28.63 10.20
C VAL A 612 1.49 -27.82 10.03
N ASN A 613 0.37 -28.43 10.40
CA ASN A 613 -0.86 -27.66 10.60
C ASN A 613 -0.72 -26.83 11.88
N GLY A 614 -1.43 -25.71 11.96
CA GLY A 614 -1.50 -24.95 13.20
C GLY A 614 -2.18 -25.71 14.33
N THR A 615 -2.05 -25.17 15.53
CA THR A 615 -2.66 -25.71 16.76
C THR A 615 -4.04 -25.10 17.00
N ASP A 616 -4.86 -25.76 17.82
CA ASP A 616 -6.21 -25.29 18.17
C ASP A 616 -6.14 -24.07 19.10
N ILE A 617 -5.83 -22.91 18.52
CA ILE A 617 -5.75 -21.61 19.17
C ILE A 617 -6.87 -20.76 18.60
N ALA A 618 -7.87 -20.48 19.43
CA ALA A 618 -9.01 -19.66 19.07
C ALA A 618 -8.59 -18.22 18.69
N PRO A 619 -9.40 -17.49 17.91
CA PRO A 619 -9.24 -16.05 17.71
C PRO A 619 -8.92 -15.30 19.00
N HIS A 620 -8.04 -14.30 18.91
CA HIS A 620 -7.61 -13.43 20.03
C HIS A 620 -6.95 -14.16 21.23
N SER A 621 -6.49 -15.39 21.04
CA SER A 621 -5.85 -16.20 22.08
C SER A 621 -4.36 -16.44 21.78
N ALA A 622 -3.60 -16.83 22.79
CA ALA A 622 -2.20 -17.24 22.66
C ALA A 622 -2.04 -18.73 23.00
N GLY A 623 -1.03 -19.37 22.44
CA GLY A 623 -0.71 -20.76 22.69
C GLY A 623 0.66 -21.12 22.14
N THR A 624 0.85 -22.41 21.87
CA THR A 624 2.12 -22.92 21.33
C THR A 624 1.93 -23.64 20.01
N LEU A 625 2.97 -23.62 19.18
CA LEU A 625 3.10 -24.41 17.95
C LEU A 625 4.36 -25.27 18.05
N LYS A 626 4.20 -26.59 17.82
CA LYS A 626 5.31 -27.53 17.78
C LYS A 626 5.69 -27.84 16.34
N ILE A 627 6.95 -27.61 15.98
CA ILE A 627 7.54 -28.12 14.75
C ILE A 627 8.51 -29.27 15.05
N ASN A 628 8.71 -30.15 14.07
CA ASN A 628 9.58 -31.31 14.20
C ASN A 628 10.96 -31.02 13.61
N LEU A 629 11.89 -30.56 14.43
CA LEU A 629 13.28 -30.34 14.02
C LEU A 629 14.12 -31.63 14.14
N PRO A 630 15.09 -31.86 13.23
CA PRO A 630 16.06 -32.94 13.39
C PRO A 630 16.99 -32.64 14.58
N GLN A 631 17.55 -33.67 15.24
CA GLN A 631 18.43 -33.49 16.41
C GLN A 631 19.64 -32.57 16.14
N ASN A 632 20.14 -32.56 14.91
CA ASN A 632 21.29 -31.77 14.47
C ASN A 632 20.90 -30.45 13.77
N TRP A 633 19.72 -29.89 14.05
CA TRP A 633 19.23 -28.68 13.38
C TRP A 633 20.19 -27.47 13.50
N ARG A 634 20.97 -27.37 14.58
CA ARG A 634 22.02 -26.34 14.77
C ARG A 634 23.21 -26.45 13.81
N ASN A 635 23.30 -27.53 13.00
CA ASN A 635 24.24 -27.60 11.88
C ASN A 635 23.85 -26.65 10.74
N ALA A 636 22.58 -26.25 10.68
CA ALA A 636 22.14 -25.16 9.82
C ALA A 636 22.66 -23.82 10.36
N ASP A 637 22.54 -22.80 9.52
CA ASP A 637 22.95 -21.45 9.83
C ASP A 637 21.77 -20.58 10.26
N ALA A 638 20.57 -20.87 9.76
CA ALA A 638 19.32 -20.20 10.15
C ALA A 638 18.10 -21.13 10.04
N LEU A 639 17.07 -20.81 10.82
CA LEU A 639 15.73 -21.39 10.76
C LEU A 639 14.74 -20.33 10.28
N TYR A 640 13.89 -20.69 9.32
CA TYR A 640 12.79 -19.86 8.84
C TYR A 640 11.48 -20.56 9.18
N LEU A 641 10.47 -19.80 9.63
CA LEU A 641 9.11 -20.28 9.87
C LEU A 641 8.14 -19.37 9.11
N THR A 642 7.44 -19.93 8.14
CA THR A 642 6.43 -19.22 7.34
C THR A 642 5.03 -19.64 7.77
N ALA A 643 4.16 -18.68 8.06
CA ALA A 643 2.75 -18.93 8.30
C ALA A 643 1.93 -18.67 7.03
N TYR A 644 0.99 -19.56 6.75
CA TYR A 644 0.02 -19.44 5.66
C TYR A 644 -1.38 -19.41 6.24
N GLY A 645 -2.22 -18.53 5.70
CA GLY A 645 -3.64 -18.48 6.01
C GLY A 645 -4.36 -19.76 5.58
N LYS A 646 -5.64 -19.87 5.95
CA LYS A 646 -6.51 -20.98 5.52
C LYS A 646 -6.78 -21.01 4.01
N ASP A 647 -6.55 -19.91 3.33
CA ASP A 647 -6.55 -19.75 1.87
C ASP A 647 -5.24 -20.24 1.23
N ASN A 648 -4.24 -20.61 2.03
CA ASN A 648 -2.86 -20.94 1.65
C ASN A 648 -2.06 -19.75 1.11
N GLU A 649 -2.51 -18.52 1.35
CA GLU A 649 -1.71 -17.33 1.07
C GLU A 649 -0.70 -17.10 2.21
N GLU A 650 0.50 -16.64 1.85
CA GLU A 650 1.57 -16.39 2.80
C GLU A 650 1.28 -15.14 3.64
N LEU A 651 1.24 -15.31 4.96
CA LEU A 651 1.05 -14.22 5.93
C LEU A 651 2.38 -13.52 6.23
N TRP A 652 3.40 -14.28 6.63
CA TRP A 652 4.75 -13.79 6.90
C TRP A 652 5.75 -14.94 7.13
N THR A 653 7.05 -14.63 7.00
CA THR A 653 8.17 -15.51 7.36
C THR A 653 9.01 -14.87 8.46
N TRP A 654 9.13 -15.55 9.61
CA TRP A 654 10.08 -15.22 10.67
C TRP A 654 11.36 -16.03 10.51
N ASP A 655 12.48 -15.50 11.00
CA ASP A 655 13.76 -16.17 10.94
C ASP A 655 14.61 -15.97 12.20
N TRP A 656 15.55 -16.90 12.40
CA TRP A 656 16.51 -16.88 13.50
C TRP A 656 17.85 -17.44 13.02
N ASP A 657 18.92 -16.67 13.20
CA ASP A 657 20.30 -17.12 13.04
C ASP A 657 20.98 -17.35 14.39
N TRP A 658 22.09 -18.10 14.39
CA TRP A 658 22.83 -18.41 15.63
C TRP A 658 24.33 -18.61 15.45
N LYS A 659 24.85 -18.50 14.22
CA LYS A 659 26.29 -18.57 13.98
C LYS A 659 26.92 -17.22 14.22
N GLN A 660 28.14 -17.23 14.72
CA GLN A 660 28.92 -16.00 14.81
C GLN A 660 29.26 -15.51 13.40
N SER A 661 29.34 -14.19 13.21
CA SER A 661 29.72 -13.61 11.93
C SER A 661 31.05 -14.18 11.39
N SER A 662 31.99 -14.49 12.30
CA SER A 662 33.27 -15.16 12.02
C SER A 662 33.16 -16.49 11.26
N GLU A 663 32.04 -17.20 11.38
CA GLU A 663 31.82 -18.52 10.77
C GLU A 663 31.35 -18.47 9.32
N TYR A 664 30.91 -17.30 8.84
CA TYR A 664 30.37 -17.12 7.48
C TYR A 664 31.43 -16.70 6.46
N TYR A 665 32.61 -16.31 6.92
CA TYR A 665 33.62 -15.70 6.05
C TYR A 665 34.33 -16.70 5.14
N PRO A 666 34.29 -16.51 3.82
CA PRO A 666 35.06 -17.30 2.87
C PRO A 666 36.37 -16.59 2.49
N PHE A 667 37.21 -16.22 3.46
CA PHE A 667 38.51 -15.58 3.15
C PHE A 667 39.64 -16.60 3.02
N ALA A 668 40.55 -16.35 2.07
CA ALA A 668 41.53 -17.32 1.62
C ALA A 668 42.73 -17.52 2.58
N ASP A 669 43.22 -18.76 2.65
CA ASP A 669 44.46 -19.16 3.35
C ASP A 669 45.73 -18.98 2.49
N LYS A 670 45.87 -17.87 1.75
CA LYS A 670 47.04 -17.69 0.87
C LYS A 670 48.16 -16.92 1.58
N ARG A 671 49.20 -17.63 2.00
CA ARG A 671 50.41 -17.03 2.59
C ARG A 671 51.20 -16.24 1.54
N GLY A 672 51.29 -14.93 1.73
CA GLY A 672 52.18 -13.99 1.07
C GLY A 672 53.33 -13.54 1.99
N LYS A 673 54.40 -13.03 1.38
CA LYS A 673 55.54 -12.45 2.10
C LYS A 673 55.13 -11.10 2.69
N LEU A 674 55.41 -10.89 3.98
CA LEU A 674 55.23 -9.60 4.64
C LEU A 674 56.43 -8.68 4.39
N SER A 675 56.16 -7.41 4.10
CA SER A 675 57.20 -6.39 4.02
C SER A 675 56.67 -5.00 4.37
N THR A 676 57.57 -4.08 4.74
CA THR A 676 57.24 -2.69 5.02
C THR A 676 58.15 -1.76 4.23
N GLN A 677 57.62 -0.61 3.81
CA GLN A 677 58.41 0.52 3.33
C GLN A 677 58.01 1.75 4.13
N ASP A 678 58.96 2.34 4.83
CA ASP A 678 58.71 3.42 5.78
C ASP A 678 59.44 4.70 5.35
N ASN A 679 58.71 5.81 5.22
CA ASN A 679 59.27 7.12 4.95
C ASN A 679 58.65 8.21 5.85
N ASP A 680 59.04 9.47 5.69
CA ASP A 680 58.59 10.57 6.56
C ASP A 680 57.08 10.83 6.50
N LYS A 681 56.42 10.50 5.39
CA LYS A 681 54.99 10.81 5.15
C LYS A 681 54.08 9.59 5.25
N THR A 682 54.58 8.42 4.85
CA THR A 682 53.75 7.23 4.70
C THR A 682 54.44 5.97 5.21
N LEU A 683 53.62 5.02 5.69
CA LEU A 683 54.02 3.63 5.93
C LEU A 683 53.29 2.73 4.92
N GLN A 684 54.02 1.97 4.12
CA GLN A 684 53.46 0.91 3.28
C GLN A 684 53.65 -0.44 3.95
N VAL A 685 52.59 -1.25 3.97
CA VAL A 685 52.59 -2.61 4.50
C VAL A 685 52.08 -3.55 3.42
N SER A 686 52.91 -4.49 2.98
CA SER A 686 52.54 -5.48 1.96
C SER A 686 52.41 -6.87 2.55
N ALA A 687 51.37 -7.60 2.15
CA ALA A 687 51.15 -9.00 2.42
C ALA A 687 50.86 -9.74 1.10
N GLY A 688 51.90 -10.35 0.52
CA GLY A 688 51.78 -10.92 -0.83
C GLY A 688 51.51 -9.84 -1.88
N ASN A 689 50.33 -9.90 -2.51
CA ASN A 689 49.95 -8.99 -3.59
C ASN A 689 49.16 -7.77 -3.09
N THR A 690 48.75 -7.77 -1.82
CA THR A 690 48.04 -6.66 -1.19
C THR A 690 49.05 -5.69 -0.56
N THR A 691 48.94 -4.40 -0.85
CA THR A 691 49.70 -3.33 -0.19
C THR A 691 48.76 -2.26 0.35
N LEU A 692 48.87 -1.97 1.64
CA LEU A 692 48.17 -0.87 2.32
C LEU A 692 49.14 0.28 2.56
N THR A 693 48.75 1.49 2.20
CA THR A 693 49.54 2.70 2.48
C THR A 693 48.83 3.55 3.53
N PHE A 694 49.51 3.82 4.64
CA PHE A 694 49.02 4.67 5.73
C PHE A 694 49.70 6.03 5.69
N ASP A 695 48.93 7.10 5.89
CA ASP A 695 49.46 8.45 6.08
C ASP A 695 49.89 8.62 7.54
N LYS A 696 51.15 9.00 7.79
CA LYS A 696 51.71 9.13 9.14
C LYS A 696 51.27 10.41 9.87
N SER A 697 50.78 11.41 9.15
CA SER A 697 50.31 12.67 9.74
C SER A 697 48.87 12.54 10.27
N THR A 698 48.08 11.67 9.65
CA THR A 698 46.67 11.46 9.99
C THR A 698 46.40 10.09 10.62
N GLY A 699 47.24 9.09 10.38
CA GLY A 699 47.04 7.70 10.82
C GLY A 699 46.00 6.92 10.00
N LEU A 700 45.47 7.53 8.94
CA LEU A 700 44.42 6.96 8.10
C LEU A 700 45.00 6.08 6.99
N LEU A 701 44.20 5.12 6.51
CA LEU A 701 44.47 4.41 5.27
C LEU A 701 44.33 5.38 4.09
N SER A 702 45.39 5.53 3.30
CA SER A 702 45.45 6.45 2.16
C SER A 702 45.27 5.77 0.81
N SER A 703 45.64 4.49 0.68
CA SER A 703 45.41 3.73 -0.55
C SER A 703 45.51 2.22 -0.30
N VAL A 704 44.80 1.44 -1.11
CA VAL A 704 44.96 -0.02 -1.21
C VAL A 704 45.44 -0.36 -2.62
N GLN A 705 46.39 -1.29 -2.72
CA GLN A 705 46.77 -1.91 -3.99
C GLN A 705 46.66 -3.42 -3.89
N GLU A 706 46.18 -4.07 -4.94
CA GLU A 706 46.10 -5.52 -5.08
C GLU A 706 46.56 -5.89 -6.49
N ASN A 707 47.57 -6.76 -6.61
CA ASN A 707 48.22 -7.08 -7.89
C ASN A 707 48.67 -5.82 -8.69
N GLU A 708 49.29 -4.86 -7.99
CA GLU A 708 49.74 -3.57 -8.55
C GLU A 708 48.62 -2.65 -9.07
N LYS A 709 47.35 -3.05 -8.98
CA LYS A 709 46.19 -2.21 -9.30
C LYS A 709 45.70 -1.52 -8.04
N SER A 710 45.41 -0.22 -8.15
CA SER A 710 44.88 0.56 -7.03
C SER A 710 43.38 0.30 -6.86
N ILE A 711 42.94 0.27 -5.60
CA ILE A 711 41.53 0.28 -5.19
C ILE A 711 41.34 1.53 -4.35
N ALA A 712 40.37 2.37 -4.72
CA ALA A 712 40.11 3.67 -4.11
C ALA A 712 39.41 3.58 -2.73
N PHE A 713 39.72 2.55 -1.93
CA PHE A 713 39.22 2.38 -0.57
C PHE A 713 40.16 3.08 0.42
N GLU A 714 39.77 4.25 0.90
CA GLU A 714 40.67 5.19 1.59
C GLU A 714 39.98 5.97 2.72
N LYS A 715 40.75 6.84 3.39
CA LYS A 715 40.30 7.81 4.40
C LYS A 715 39.52 7.22 5.57
N GLY A 716 39.88 6.01 6.00
CA GLY A 716 39.28 5.37 7.16
C GLY A 716 40.25 4.51 7.98
N PRO A 717 39.79 3.99 9.14
CA PRO A 717 38.51 4.31 9.74
C PRO A 717 38.49 5.73 10.32
N ARG A 718 37.36 6.41 10.19
CA ARG A 718 37.11 7.68 10.90
C ARG A 718 35.75 7.65 11.57
N PHE A 719 35.65 8.31 12.72
CA PHE A 719 34.39 8.45 13.44
C PHE A 719 33.39 9.28 12.62
N ILE A 720 32.14 8.82 12.56
CA ILE A 720 31.02 9.59 12.04
C ILE A 720 29.93 9.69 13.10
N ALA A 721 29.38 10.88 13.28
CA ALA A 721 28.16 11.08 14.02
C ALA A 721 27.29 12.21 13.44
N ALA A 722 25.97 12.06 13.54
CA ALA A 722 25.02 13.12 13.18
C ALA A 722 23.92 13.28 14.23
N ARG A 723 23.46 14.52 14.39
CA ARG A 723 22.29 14.89 15.22
C ARG A 723 21.39 15.87 14.48
N ARG A 724 20.08 15.73 14.63
CA ARG A 724 19.08 16.66 14.10
C ARG A 724 19.36 18.09 14.59
N GLY A 725 19.33 19.05 13.67
CA GLY A 725 19.92 20.37 13.86
C GLY A 725 19.16 21.29 14.82
N ASP A 726 17.94 20.93 15.17
CA ASP A 726 17.08 21.57 16.17
C ASP A 726 17.30 21.05 17.60
N ARG A 727 18.00 19.91 17.76
CA ARG A 727 18.20 19.28 19.08
C ARG A 727 19.43 19.80 19.82
N SER A 728 19.25 19.98 21.12
CA SER A 728 20.35 20.17 22.08
C SER A 728 21.14 18.86 22.34
N MET A 729 22.20 18.94 23.13
CA MET A 729 22.97 17.77 23.58
C MET A 729 22.14 16.79 24.43
N ASP A 730 21.11 17.27 25.10
CA ASP A 730 20.22 16.57 26.04
C ASP A 730 18.79 16.36 25.49
N VAL A 731 18.65 16.23 24.17
CA VAL A 731 17.42 15.84 23.45
C VAL A 731 16.38 16.96 23.26
N TYR A 732 16.43 18.06 24.02
CA TYR A 732 15.41 19.12 24.01
C TYR A 732 15.15 19.69 22.60
N TYR A 733 13.86 19.88 22.30
CA TYR A 733 13.34 20.54 21.10
C TYR A 733 12.14 21.42 21.48
N ASN A 734 12.05 22.61 20.88
CA ASN A 734 10.94 23.54 21.07
C ASN A 734 10.08 23.61 19.79
N HIS A 735 8.93 22.95 19.79
CA HIS A 735 7.99 22.97 18.66
C HIS A 735 7.37 24.35 18.37
N ASP A 736 7.41 25.28 19.33
CA ASP A 736 6.88 26.63 19.17
C ASP A 736 7.87 27.59 18.49
N ASP A 737 9.13 27.16 18.29
CA ASP A 737 10.17 27.96 17.65
C ASP A 737 10.27 27.65 16.13
N ASN A 738 9.95 28.66 15.32
CA ASN A 738 10.04 28.57 13.86
C ASN A 738 11.46 28.29 13.35
N GLU A 739 12.50 28.80 14.03
CA GLU A 739 13.88 28.53 13.62
C GLU A 739 14.23 27.06 13.85
N ALA A 740 13.82 26.51 14.99
CA ALA A 740 14.00 25.10 15.31
C ALA A 740 13.24 24.21 14.31
N ARG A 741 11.99 24.56 13.98
CA ARG A 741 11.20 23.85 12.96
C ARG A 741 11.86 23.79 11.58
N SER A 742 12.59 24.81 11.18
CA SER A 742 13.32 24.82 9.90
C SER A 742 14.47 23.79 9.84
N LYS A 743 14.96 23.33 11.01
CA LYS A 743 16.10 22.43 11.16
C LYS A 743 15.69 20.97 11.45
N GLU A 744 14.40 20.70 11.66
CA GLU A 744 13.88 19.37 12.06
C GLU A 744 14.05 18.25 10.99
N ARG A 745 14.61 18.59 9.83
CA ARG A 745 14.93 17.67 8.73
C ARG A 745 16.44 17.59 8.45
N ILE A 746 17.23 18.48 9.05
CA ILE A 746 18.65 18.61 8.77
C ILE A 746 19.41 17.90 9.88
N TYR A 747 20.26 16.93 9.53
CA TYR A 747 21.14 16.26 10.48
C TYR A 747 22.54 16.84 10.33
N ASN A 748 22.98 17.55 11.36
CA ASN A 748 24.29 18.17 11.41
C ASN A 748 25.36 17.11 11.70
N ASP A 749 26.46 17.20 10.96
CA ASP A 749 27.66 16.44 11.28
C ASP A 749 28.26 16.93 12.62
N ILE A 750 28.34 16.01 13.57
CA ILE A 750 28.87 16.23 14.91
C ILE A 750 30.05 15.29 15.20
N SER A 751 30.67 14.74 14.14
CA SER A 751 31.80 13.83 14.24
C SER A 751 33.00 14.47 14.95
N GLY A 752 33.14 15.79 14.84
CA GLY A 752 34.26 16.55 15.40
C GLY A 752 35.60 16.21 14.75
N GLU A 753 36.67 16.88 15.16
CA GLU A 753 38.02 16.58 14.69
C GLU A 753 38.69 15.54 15.59
N SER A 754 39.32 14.54 14.98
CA SER A 754 40.22 13.62 15.67
C SER A 754 41.65 13.86 15.22
N LYS A 755 42.55 14.10 16.18
CA LYS A 755 43.96 14.42 15.93
C LYS A 755 44.82 13.23 16.33
N LEU A 756 45.66 12.78 15.42
CA LEU A 756 46.63 11.71 15.68
C LEU A 756 47.60 12.14 16.80
N THR A 757 47.74 11.31 17.83
CA THR A 757 48.68 11.54 18.93
C THR A 757 49.87 10.60 18.88
N SER A 758 49.69 9.42 18.30
CA SER A 758 50.70 8.36 18.24
C SER A 758 50.45 7.49 17.01
N PHE A 759 51.52 7.16 16.28
CA PHE A 759 51.49 6.24 15.15
C PHE A 759 52.70 5.31 15.23
N ASN A 760 52.45 4.02 15.39
CA ASN A 760 53.50 3.02 15.56
C ASN A 760 53.17 1.75 14.76
N PHE A 761 54.20 0.98 14.40
CA PHE A 761 54.02 -0.36 13.86
C PHE A 761 54.97 -1.38 14.48
N LYS A 762 54.55 -2.64 14.54
CA LYS A 762 55.34 -3.78 15.02
C LYS A 762 55.22 -4.94 14.05
N SER A 763 56.35 -5.55 13.71
CA SER A 763 56.40 -6.76 12.88
C SER A 763 56.48 -8.00 13.76
N TYR A 764 55.69 -9.02 13.41
CA TYR A 764 55.66 -10.34 14.01
C TYR A 764 55.95 -11.39 12.92
N THR A 765 56.09 -12.66 13.31
CA THR A 765 56.36 -13.76 12.36
C THR A 765 55.35 -13.83 11.23
N ASP A 766 54.06 -13.71 11.56
CA ASP A 766 52.95 -13.91 10.61
C ASP A 766 52.04 -12.68 10.47
N SER A 767 52.42 -11.53 11.05
CA SER A 767 51.62 -10.31 10.92
C SER A 767 52.43 -9.04 11.10
N ILE A 768 51.91 -7.93 10.59
CA ILE A 768 52.36 -6.57 10.90
C ILE A 768 51.18 -5.84 11.54
N VAL A 769 51.41 -5.25 12.71
CA VAL A 769 50.41 -4.49 13.45
C VAL A 769 50.74 -3.00 13.35
N VAL A 770 49.83 -2.21 12.78
CA VAL A 770 49.89 -0.75 12.73
C VAL A 770 48.87 -0.19 13.73
N THR A 771 49.28 0.72 14.60
CA THR A 771 48.43 1.32 15.62
C THR A 771 48.50 2.84 15.53
N ALA A 772 47.34 3.45 15.38
CA ALA A 772 47.12 4.89 15.42
C ALA A 772 46.23 5.24 16.61
N ASP A 773 46.72 6.08 17.53
CA ASP A 773 45.96 6.59 18.66
C ASP A 773 45.59 8.06 18.42
N TYR A 774 44.42 8.46 18.90
CA TYR A 774 43.81 9.75 18.58
C TYR A 774 43.34 10.49 19.84
N PHE A 775 43.45 11.82 19.80
CA PHE A 775 42.71 12.72 20.66
C PHE A 775 41.46 13.21 19.92
N GLY A 776 40.31 13.23 20.58
CA GLY A 776 39.01 13.51 19.97
C GLY A 776 38.03 12.33 20.14
N ASN A 777 36.99 12.28 19.31
CA ASN A 777 35.96 11.23 19.40
C ASN A 777 36.51 9.87 18.94
N MET A 778 37.32 9.82 17.88
CA MET A 778 38.11 8.63 17.58
C MET A 778 39.17 8.44 18.65
N ARG A 779 39.37 7.21 19.13
CA ARG A 779 40.37 6.88 20.16
C ARG A 779 41.52 6.05 19.60
N GLN A 780 41.21 5.03 18.80
CA GLN A 780 42.23 4.13 18.27
C GLN A 780 41.78 3.45 16.98
N ALA A 781 42.73 3.25 16.06
CA ALA A 781 42.63 2.33 14.95
C ALA A 781 43.85 1.40 14.94
N LYS A 782 43.61 0.09 15.03
CA LYS A 782 44.65 -0.93 15.07
C LYS A 782 44.43 -1.92 13.93
N TRP A 783 45.34 -1.88 12.97
CA TRP A 783 45.36 -2.74 11.80
C TRP A 783 46.31 -3.92 12.04
N THR A 784 45.82 -5.15 11.90
CA THR A 784 46.63 -6.37 11.91
C THR A 784 46.60 -6.96 10.51
N ILE A 785 47.69 -6.76 9.77
CA ILE A 785 47.88 -7.27 8.41
C ILE A 785 48.57 -8.63 8.53
N GLN A 786 47.86 -9.70 8.20
CA GLN A 786 48.37 -11.06 8.31
C GLN A 786 49.08 -11.51 7.03
N SER A 787 50.02 -12.45 7.18
CA SER A 787 50.74 -13.04 6.05
C SER A 787 49.80 -13.75 5.08
N ASN A 788 48.61 -14.20 5.49
CA ASN A 788 47.61 -14.82 4.61
C ASN A 788 46.80 -13.81 3.76
N GLY A 789 47.11 -12.50 3.84
CA GLY A 789 46.37 -11.44 3.15
C GLY A 789 45.08 -11.00 3.87
N GLU A 790 44.79 -11.58 5.04
CA GLU A 790 43.70 -11.10 5.90
C GLU A 790 44.11 -9.81 6.61
N ILE A 791 43.22 -8.83 6.61
CA ILE A 791 43.41 -7.56 7.30
C ILE A 791 42.33 -7.43 8.38
N LEU A 792 42.73 -7.43 9.64
CA LEU A 792 41.84 -7.16 10.76
C LEU A 792 42.00 -5.71 11.19
N LEU A 793 40.89 -4.99 11.37
CA LEU A 793 40.88 -3.65 11.92
C LEU A 793 40.06 -3.64 13.21
N ASP A 794 40.74 -3.42 14.33
CA ASP A 794 40.11 -3.09 15.60
C ASP A 794 40.07 -1.56 15.76
N TYR A 795 38.91 -1.01 16.12
CA TYR A 795 38.76 0.43 16.32
C TYR A 795 38.05 0.74 17.64
N ALA A 796 38.31 1.93 18.17
CA ALA A 796 37.64 2.46 19.34
C ALA A 796 37.31 3.93 19.16
N TYR A 797 36.10 4.33 19.58
CA TYR A 797 35.63 5.71 19.59
C TYR A 797 34.78 5.97 20.83
N GLN A 798 34.63 7.22 21.22
CA GLN A 798 33.79 7.63 22.33
C GLN A 798 33.09 8.94 21.98
N TYR A 799 31.79 8.97 22.21
CA TYR A 799 30.97 10.17 22.13
C TYR A 799 29.95 10.13 23.26
N ASP A 800 29.92 11.20 24.04
CA ASP A 800 29.08 11.33 25.23
C ASP A 800 28.01 12.40 24.97
N GLY A 801 26.80 11.96 24.58
CA GLY A 801 25.68 12.85 24.26
C GLY A 801 24.62 12.24 23.33
N THR A 802 23.62 13.05 23.00
CA THR A 802 22.55 12.68 22.07
C THR A 802 23.06 12.55 20.63
N VAL A 803 22.64 11.48 19.95
CA VAL A 803 23.04 11.13 18.59
C VAL A 803 21.94 10.35 17.85
N GLU A 804 21.87 10.50 16.52
CA GLU A 804 20.91 9.81 15.64
C GLU A 804 21.57 9.07 14.47
N LEU A 805 22.88 9.23 14.28
CA LEU A 805 23.73 8.42 13.42
C LEU A 805 25.09 8.31 14.11
N MET A 806 25.66 7.13 14.30
CA MET A 806 26.96 6.99 14.96
C MET A 806 27.71 5.73 14.52
N GLY A 807 29.01 5.85 14.24
CA GLY A 807 29.87 4.71 13.95
C GLY A 807 31.23 5.10 13.38
N VAL A 808 31.78 4.23 12.52
CA VAL A 808 33.00 4.50 11.75
C VAL A 808 32.79 4.30 10.26
N MET A 809 33.51 5.03 9.42
CA MET A 809 33.32 4.99 7.97
C MET A 809 34.60 5.06 7.13
N PHE A 810 34.42 4.78 5.83
CA PHE A 810 35.43 4.75 4.78
C PHE A 810 34.97 5.45 3.49
N ASP A 811 35.95 6.09 2.84
CA ASP A 811 36.03 6.50 1.44
C ASP A 811 35.86 5.36 0.44
N TYR A 812 34.78 5.34 -0.35
CA TYR A 812 34.82 4.69 -1.66
C TYR A 812 34.02 5.51 -2.70
N PRO A 813 34.55 5.75 -3.92
CA PRO A 813 33.84 6.50 -4.95
C PRO A 813 32.62 5.74 -5.48
N GLU A 814 31.43 6.32 -5.30
CA GLU A 814 30.17 5.69 -5.73
C GLU A 814 30.13 5.31 -7.21
N ASN A 815 30.72 6.13 -8.08
CA ASN A 815 30.74 5.93 -9.52
C ASN A 815 31.58 4.72 -9.98
N GLN A 816 32.34 4.10 -9.07
CA GLN A 816 33.10 2.88 -9.33
C GLN A 816 32.36 1.61 -8.89
N VAL A 817 31.24 1.74 -8.18
CA VAL A 817 30.47 0.60 -7.69
C VAL A 817 29.61 0.03 -8.83
N VAL A 818 29.64 -1.30 -8.95
CA VAL A 818 28.85 -2.06 -9.94
C VAL A 818 27.67 -2.75 -9.27
N SER A 819 27.93 -3.48 -8.18
CA SER A 819 26.91 -4.22 -7.43
C SER A 819 27.39 -4.52 -6.01
N LYS A 820 26.48 -4.96 -5.15
CA LYS A 820 26.82 -5.49 -3.83
C LYS A 820 26.13 -6.82 -3.59
N GLN A 821 26.77 -7.66 -2.80
CA GLN A 821 26.20 -8.85 -2.21
C GLN A 821 26.46 -8.83 -0.71
N TRP A 822 25.50 -9.21 0.13
CA TRP A 822 25.69 -9.25 1.57
C TRP A 822 24.90 -10.39 2.22
N LEU A 823 25.39 -10.85 3.36
CA LEU A 823 24.63 -11.70 4.28
C LEU A 823 24.13 -10.83 5.43
N GLY A 824 22.83 -10.77 5.63
CA GLY A 824 22.20 -9.96 6.65
C GLY A 824 20.69 -9.87 6.46
N GLU A 825 20.05 -8.96 7.19
CA GLU A 825 18.67 -8.60 6.92
C GLU A 825 18.58 -7.82 5.61
N GLY A 826 17.55 -8.12 4.83
CA GLY A 826 17.32 -7.48 3.54
C GLY A 826 16.06 -7.99 2.83
N PRO A 827 15.93 -7.69 1.52
CA PRO A 827 16.88 -6.93 0.70
C PRO A 827 16.74 -5.40 0.84
N TYR A 828 15.67 -4.91 1.48
CA TYR A 828 15.39 -3.48 1.63
C TYR A 828 16.17 -2.86 2.79
N ARG A 829 16.44 -1.55 2.67
CA ARG A 829 17.03 -0.76 3.76
C ARG A 829 16.04 -0.56 4.92
N VAL A 830 16.59 -0.45 6.12
CA VAL A 830 15.85 -0.18 7.36
C VAL A 830 16.09 1.23 7.89
N TRP A 831 15.20 1.68 8.76
CA TRP A 831 15.35 2.88 9.60
C TRP A 831 15.23 2.49 11.07
N GLN A 832 15.70 3.33 11.99
CA GLN A 832 15.62 3.04 13.43
C GLN A 832 14.19 2.66 13.89
N ASN A 833 13.19 3.36 13.34
CA ASN A 833 11.77 3.16 13.59
C ASN A 833 11.07 2.29 12.53
N ARG A 834 11.82 1.61 11.65
CA ARG A 834 11.34 0.67 10.63
C ARG A 834 12.35 -0.46 10.40
N ILE A 835 12.54 -1.30 11.42
CA ILE A 835 13.41 -2.48 11.36
C ILE A 835 12.68 -3.76 10.90
N HIS A 836 11.36 -3.74 10.92
CA HIS A 836 10.49 -4.84 10.49
C HIS A 836 10.32 -4.84 8.97
N GLY A 837 10.07 -5.99 8.36
CA GLY A 837 9.82 -6.16 6.93
C GLY A 837 10.99 -6.79 6.16
N THR A 838 12.09 -7.11 6.83
CA THR A 838 13.25 -7.82 6.25
C THR A 838 13.30 -9.26 6.72
N ASN A 839 14.10 -10.06 6.01
CA ASN A 839 14.51 -11.39 6.47
C ASN A 839 16.03 -11.54 6.42
N PHE A 840 16.59 -12.35 7.31
CA PHE A 840 17.99 -12.74 7.25
C PHE A 840 18.25 -13.63 6.02
N GLY A 841 19.28 -13.33 5.22
CA GLY A 841 19.61 -14.09 4.03
C GLY A 841 20.81 -13.55 3.26
N ILE A 842 21.14 -14.19 2.14
CA ILE A 842 22.12 -13.68 1.18
C ILE A 842 21.37 -12.87 0.12
N TRP A 843 21.71 -11.60 0.01
CA TRP A 843 21.07 -10.64 -0.87
C TRP A 843 22.07 -10.06 -1.86
N GLU A 844 21.61 -9.70 -3.05
CA GLU A 844 22.42 -9.09 -4.10
C GLU A 844 21.61 -8.06 -4.89
N ASN A 845 22.20 -6.92 -5.20
CA ASN A 845 21.65 -5.96 -6.16
C ASN A 845 22.73 -5.20 -6.92
N ASP A 846 22.43 -4.92 -8.20
CA ASP A 846 23.18 -3.97 -9.02
C ASP A 846 23.01 -2.54 -8.48
N TYR A 847 24.00 -1.69 -8.74
CA TYR A 847 23.94 -0.29 -8.32
C TYR A 847 22.71 0.40 -8.91
N ASN A 848 21.93 1.03 -8.04
CA ASN A 848 20.83 1.93 -8.36
C ASN A 848 20.81 3.06 -7.33
N ASP A 849 20.27 4.23 -7.70
CA ASP A 849 20.07 5.35 -6.77
C ASP A 849 18.72 6.01 -7.08
N PRO A 850 17.61 5.31 -6.79
CA PRO A 850 16.30 5.82 -7.11
C PRO A 850 16.03 7.12 -6.34
N ILE A 851 15.45 8.10 -7.03
CA ILE A 851 14.81 9.26 -6.44
C ILE A 851 13.38 8.84 -6.05
N PRO A 852 13.04 8.79 -4.75
CA PRO A 852 11.69 8.45 -4.32
C PRO A 852 10.63 9.32 -5.01
N GLY A 853 9.54 8.70 -5.47
CA GLY A 853 8.48 9.38 -6.20
C GLY A 853 8.81 9.79 -7.64
N GLU A 854 10.00 9.49 -8.17
CA GLU A 854 10.36 9.80 -9.57
C GLU A 854 10.92 8.59 -10.32
N THR A 855 11.64 7.70 -9.63
CA THR A 855 12.20 6.46 -10.20
C THR A 855 11.91 5.29 -9.28
N PHE A 856 11.39 4.20 -9.83
CA PHE A 856 10.75 3.13 -9.06
C PHE A 856 11.52 1.80 -9.15
N ILE A 857 12.86 1.87 -9.07
CA ILE A 857 13.73 0.68 -9.11
C ILE A 857 14.07 0.26 -7.68
N TYR A 858 13.48 -0.85 -7.23
CA TYR A 858 13.67 -1.41 -5.90
C TYR A 858 14.18 -2.86 -5.98
N PRO A 859 14.89 -3.38 -4.96
CA PRO A 859 15.27 -2.72 -3.70
C PRO A 859 16.41 -1.71 -3.87
N GLU A 860 16.42 -0.68 -3.00
CA GLU A 860 17.41 0.39 -3.06
C GLU A 860 18.83 -0.12 -2.74
N PHE A 861 19.81 0.36 -3.51
CA PHE A 861 21.21 0.06 -3.23
C PHE A 861 21.70 0.74 -1.95
N LYS A 862 21.31 2.00 -1.74
CA LYS A 862 21.84 2.83 -0.65
C LYS A 862 21.02 2.71 0.63
N GLY A 863 21.70 2.72 1.77
CA GLY A 863 21.08 2.82 3.08
C GLY A 863 21.65 1.89 4.14
N TYR A 864 20.81 1.54 5.10
CA TYR A 864 21.20 0.84 6.32
C TYR A 864 20.63 -0.58 6.37
N PHE A 865 21.44 -1.53 6.84
CA PHE A 865 21.10 -2.95 6.89
C PHE A 865 21.49 -3.53 8.26
N ASN A 866 20.54 -4.13 8.97
CA ASN A 866 20.76 -4.73 10.29
C ASN A 866 21.21 -6.20 10.21
N ASN A 867 21.70 -6.73 11.34
CA ASN A 867 22.16 -8.12 11.49
C ASN A 867 23.11 -8.61 10.38
N TRP A 868 23.92 -7.71 9.84
CA TRP A 868 24.81 -8.02 8.72
C TRP A 868 26.04 -8.80 9.20
N LYS A 869 26.48 -9.76 8.40
CA LYS A 869 27.65 -10.61 8.67
C LYS A 869 28.81 -10.23 7.77
N TRP A 870 28.57 -10.09 6.46
CA TRP A 870 29.57 -9.64 5.49
C TRP A 870 28.94 -8.85 4.34
N LEU A 871 29.78 -8.04 3.68
CA LEU A 871 29.51 -7.31 2.45
C LEU A 871 30.60 -7.66 1.43
N SER A 872 30.20 -7.93 0.19
CA SER A 872 31.07 -8.00 -0.98
C SER A 872 30.63 -6.92 -1.96
N LEU A 873 31.47 -5.89 -2.13
CA LEU A 873 31.23 -4.79 -3.05
C LEU A 873 32.01 -5.04 -4.34
N LYS A 874 31.29 -5.26 -5.43
CA LYS A 874 31.87 -5.39 -6.76
C LYS A 874 32.03 -4.00 -7.36
N THR A 875 33.21 -3.72 -7.86
CA THR A 875 33.61 -2.42 -8.39
C THR A 875 34.27 -2.57 -9.76
N THR A 876 34.54 -1.45 -10.43
CA THR A 876 35.34 -1.42 -11.66
C THR A 876 36.80 -1.78 -11.43
N GLU A 877 37.31 -1.63 -10.20
CA GLU A 877 38.70 -1.90 -9.83
C GLU A 877 38.90 -3.35 -9.35
N GLY A 878 37.87 -3.97 -8.81
CA GLY A 878 37.93 -5.29 -8.20
C GLY A 878 36.79 -5.54 -7.20
N THR A 879 36.99 -6.43 -6.26
CA THR A 879 36.05 -6.72 -5.17
C THR A 879 36.63 -6.30 -3.83
N ILE A 880 35.82 -5.57 -3.05
CA ILE A 880 36.10 -5.21 -1.66
C ILE A 880 35.21 -6.07 -0.78
N ASN A 881 35.82 -6.88 0.08
CA ASN A 881 35.07 -7.70 1.02
C ASN A 881 35.27 -7.19 2.45
N ILE A 882 34.16 -7.08 3.18
CA ILE A 882 34.11 -6.59 4.56
C ILE A 882 33.35 -7.60 5.41
N GLY A 883 33.95 -8.04 6.51
CA GLY A 883 33.33 -8.92 7.50
C GLY A 883 33.15 -8.25 8.85
N ASN A 884 31.95 -8.35 9.43
CA ASN A 884 31.60 -7.86 10.76
C ASN A 884 32.12 -8.75 11.92
N VAL A 885 33.31 -8.52 12.49
CA VAL A 885 33.90 -9.43 13.48
C VAL A 885 33.29 -9.26 14.88
N SER A 886 33.16 -8.02 15.37
CA SER A 886 32.64 -7.74 16.71
C SER A 886 31.19 -7.21 16.72
N GLY A 887 30.47 -7.33 15.61
CA GLY A 887 29.02 -7.18 15.59
C GLY A 887 28.49 -5.74 15.61
N SER A 888 29.08 -4.81 14.84
CA SER A 888 28.40 -3.51 14.60
C SER A 888 26.95 -3.79 14.18
N LYS A 889 25.99 -3.07 14.78
CA LYS A 889 24.56 -3.39 14.62
C LYS A 889 24.08 -3.21 13.19
N TYR A 890 24.62 -2.21 12.49
CA TYR A 890 24.18 -1.83 11.15
C TYR A 890 25.35 -1.64 10.19
N LEU A 891 25.13 -2.03 8.94
CA LEU A 891 25.96 -1.68 7.80
C LEU A 891 25.34 -0.47 7.10
N GLY A 892 26.13 0.58 6.90
CA GLY A 892 25.79 1.70 6.02
C GLY A 892 26.47 1.52 4.66
N VAL A 893 25.68 1.57 3.58
CA VAL A 893 26.18 1.58 2.20
C VAL A 893 25.67 2.84 1.53
N TYR A 894 26.48 3.89 1.62
CA TYR A 894 26.17 5.27 1.24
C TYR A 894 24.93 5.85 1.93
N THR A 895 24.82 7.16 1.89
CA THR A 895 23.68 7.85 2.50
C THR A 895 22.46 7.77 1.58
N PRO A 896 21.28 7.33 2.08
CA PRO A 896 20.03 7.38 1.34
C PRO A 896 19.72 8.76 0.77
N ARG A 897 19.10 8.79 -0.41
CA ARG A 897 18.55 10.00 -1.00
C ARG A 897 17.08 10.17 -0.59
N ASP A 898 16.71 11.37 -0.17
CA ASP A 898 15.31 11.79 -0.01
C ASP A 898 14.68 12.13 -1.37
N GLY A 899 13.37 12.37 -1.41
CA GLY A 899 12.71 12.92 -2.59
C GLY A 899 13.27 14.30 -2.98
N ARG A 900 12.96 14.75 -4.20
CA ARG A 900 13.46 15.99 -4.82
C ARG A 900 13.45 17.24 -3.93
N ASP A 901 12.52 17.32 -2.98
CA ASP A 901 12.26 18.51 -2.15
C ASP A 901 12.84 18.37 -0.73
N ALA A 902 13.54 17.27 -0.42
CA ALA A 902 14.19 16.99 0.87
C ALA A 902 13.26 17.21 2.10
N LEU A 903 12.02 16.70 2.01
CA LEU A 903 10.98 16.93 3.01
C LEU A 903 11.04 15.99 4.21
N LEU A 904 11.78 14.88 4.12
CA LEU A 904 11.93 13.90 5.17
C LEU A 904 13.24 14.08 5.93
N TYR A 905 14.37 14.20 5.22
CA TYR A 905 15.68 14.29 5.84
C TYR A 905 16.78 14.84 4.92
N THR A 906 17.84 15.36 5.53
CA THR A 906 19.15 15.65 4.93
C THR A 906 20.22 15.15 5.88
N ILE A 907 20.92 14.09 5.49
CA ILE A 907 21.88 13.36 6.34
C ILE A 907 23.31 13.51 5.78
N PRO A 908 24.36 13.61 6.62
CA PRO A 908 25.74 13.63 6.15
C PRO A 908 26.11 12.39 5.32
N GLN A 909 27.07 12.54 4.42
CA GLN A 909 27.58 11.43 3.61
C GLN A 909 28.36 10.44 4.48
N SER A 910 28.06 9.14 4.33
CA SER A 910 28.57 8.08 5.19
C SER A 910 29.46 7.05 4.48
N GLY A 911 29.60 7.10 3.15
CA GLY A 911 30.45 6.15 2.40
C GLY A 911 30.11 4.69 2.73
N ILE A 912 31.12 3.88 3.05
CA ILE A 912 30.91 2.54 3.63
C ILE A 912 31.11 2.61 5.15
N ALA A 913 30.07 2.32 5.92
CA ALA A 913 30.04 2.57 7.36
C ALA A 913 29.66 1.36 8.21
N MET A 914 30.26 1.27 9.39
CA MET A 914 29.94 0.34 10.46
C MET A 914 29.30 1.13 11.59
N LEU A 915 27.98 1.00 11.72
CA LEU A 915 27.14 1.89 12.51
C LEU A 915 26.58 1.17 13.74
N GLU A 916 26.56 1.91 14.84
CA GLU A 916 25.90 1.53 16.10
C GLU A 916 24.50 2.16 16.19
N VAL A 917 24.35 3.37 15.64
CA VAL A 917 23.10 4.13 15.59
C VAL A 917 22.82 4.53 14.14
N ILE A 918 21.58 4.32 13.70
CA ILE A 918 21.06 4.76 12.40
C ILE A 918 19.90 5.72 12.62
N PRO A 919 19.60 6.62 11.67
CA PRO A 919 18.52 7.59 11.85
C PRO A 919 17.14 6.93 11.82
N ALA A 920 16.20 7.53 12.55
CA ALA A 920 14.77 7.35 12.31
C ALA A 920 14.32 8.19 11.10
N VAL A 921 13.22 7.80 10.48
CA VAL A 921 12.59 8.59 9.40
C VAL A 921 11.23 9.13 9.86
N ARG A 922 10.91 10.36 9.46
CA ARG A 922 9.66 11.05 9.80
C ARG A 922 8.57 10.74 8.76
N ASN A 923 7.31 11.00 9.10
CA ASN A 923 6.26 11.13 8.08
C ASN A 923 6.05 12.62 7.68
N LYS A 924 5.20 12.87 6.67
CA LYS A 924 4.94 14.23 6.13
C LYS A 924 4.54 15.23 7.21
N VAL A 925 3.77 14.79 8.20
CA VAL A 925 3.13 15.67 9.20
C VAL A 925 3.97 15.78 10.48
N ASN A 926 4.41 14.65 11.03
CA ASN A 926 5.07 14.57 12.34
C ASN A 926 6.59 14.45 12.18
N SER A 927 7.36 15.22 12.96
CA SER A 927 8.82 15.04 13.11
C SER A 927 9.14 13.72 13.81
N THR A 928 10.37 13.20 13.68
CA THR A 928 10.72 11.85 14.18
C THR A 928 10.38 11.60 15.65
N ASP A 929 10.58 12.57 16.55
CA ASP A 929 10.23 12.50 17.97
C ASP A 929 8.74 12.32 18.27
N LEU A 930 7.87 12.68 17.32
CA LEU A 930 6.42 12.55 17.43
C LEU A 930 5.88 11.24 16.81
N VAL A 931 6.76 10.41 16.24
CA VAL A 931 6.41 9.14 15.54
C VAL A 931 6.59 7.91 16.45
N GLY A 932 6.70 8.12 17.76
CA GLY A 932 6.67 7.05 18.76
C GLY A 932 8.04 6.69 19.36
N PRO A 933 8.07 5.75 20.32
CA PRO A 933 9.27 5.41 21.09
C PRO A 933 10.46 4.90 20.25
N SER A 934 10.22 4.16 19.17
CA SER A 934 11.29 3.64 18.30
C SER A 934 12.01 4.74 17.51
N SER A 935 11.41 5.94 17.43
CA SER A 935 11.93 7.08 16.67
C SER A 935 12.80 8.03 17.51
N GLN A 936 12.96 7.77 18.81
CA GLN A 936 13.67 8.67 19.71
C GLN A 936 15.18 8.66 19.47
N ALA A 937 15.82 9.81 19.63
CA ALA A 937 17.28 9.92 19.57
C ALA A 937 17.93 9.06 20.67
N GLN A 938 19.15 8.60 20.43
CA GLN A 938 19.88 7.77 21.39
C GLN A 938 20.88 8.61 22.19
N TRP A 939 20.97 8.33 23.49
CA TRP A 939 22.07 8.83 24.32
C TRP A 939 23.23 7.84 24.24
N SER A 940 24.37 8.29 23.70
CA SER A 940 25.61 7.52 23.72
C SER A 940 26.48 7.97 24.89
N GLU A 941 27.14 7.01 25.53
CA GLU A 941 28.16 7.26 26.55
C GLU A 941 29.23 6.19 26.54
N GLY A 942 30.44 6.56 26.97
CA GLY A 942 31.54 5.63 27.18
C GLY A 942 32.23 5.17 25.88
N LEU A 943 33.14 4.22 26.06
CA LEU A 943 34.03 3.77 24.99
C LEU A 943 33.41 2.62 24.18
N HIS A 944 33.15 2.89 22.91
CA HIS A 944 32.69 1.92 21.92
C HIS A 944 33.88 1.27 21.22
N ARG A 945 33.76 -0.03 20.94
CA ARG A 945 34.79 -0.80 20.21
C ARG A 945 34.15 -1.60 19.11
N GLY A 946 34.84 -1.69 17.99
CA GLY A 946 34.45 -2.55 16.89
C GLY A 946 35.63 -3.24 16.23
N SER A 947 35.35 -4.27 15.45
CA SER A 947 36.34 -5.04 14.72
C SER A 947 35.74 -5.48 13.38
N ILE A 948 36.45 -5.23 12.29
CA ILE A 948 36.11 -5.72 10.95
C ILE A 948 37.27 -6.44 10.30
N ARG A 949 36.92 -7.36 9.41
CA ARG A 949 37.87 -8.04 8.52
C ARG A 949 37.75 -7.50 7.12
N LEU A 950 38.87 -7.28 6.46
CA LEU A 950 38.95 -6.76 5.10
C LEU A 950 39.76 -7.71 4.21
N ASN A 951 39.32 -7.84 2.96
CA ASN A 951 40.05 -8.51 1.90
C ASN A 951 39.74 -7.87 0.55
N PHE A 952 40.77 -7.74 -0.29
CA PHE A 952 40.70 -7.10 -1.60
C PHE A 952 41.07 -8.10 -2.69
N ASN A 953 40.41 -8.02 -3.84
CA ASN A 953 40.71 -8.89 -4.97
C ASN A 953 40.56 -8.14 -6.29
N THR A 954 41.64 -8.01 -7.04
CA THR A 954 41.64 -7.50 -8.41
C THR A 954 41.76 -8.69 -9.34
N LYS A 955 40.73 -8.93 -10.17
CA LYS A 955 40.84 -9.93 -11.24
C LYS A 955 41.68 -9.43 -12.41
#